data_AF-A0A8H5W732-F1
#
_entry.id   AF-A0A8H5W732-F1
#
_cell.length_a   1.000
_cell.length_b   1.000
_cell.length_c   1.000
_cell.angle_alpha   90.00
_cell.angle_beta   90.00
_cell.angle_gamma   90.00
#
_symmetry.space_group_name_H-M   'P 1'
#
loop_
_entity.id
_entity.type
_entity.pdbx_description
1 polymer ?
#
loop_
_entity_poly.entity_id
_entity_poly.type
_entity_poly.pdbx_seq_one_letter_code
_entity_poly.pdbx_strand_id
1 'polypeptide(L)'
;MDRSAEKPVLFLYNSFPTSSKLLLTGLATLTTVYTRAPDDKVLEHMGKNIDDYFKKHLGLSPDDAERLHKDYSQQYGQAIEGLVRHHQIDALEYNAKVDDAVPLDDLIKPNAQLRQFLEDIDTSKVRLWLLTNAYVNHGKRVVWLLGVDDLFEGLTYCDYSQVPFVCKPHKEMFMKAMREAGVSDVSRCYFIDDSHKNCVGAKDAGWTAIHFVEEGLPVPDTPASQHQIRHLEELRSLYPNNVVPVDPNARYDGRQTDDDGFPIEHAEISTINSFRPNPPPEWCWGFLFHDACWRLLNSEERVNLRDLFRLLVSTPIGPDMLPNFGHDYGNIASMNYEGGIEVLVSDFKSPNYASDMLRANPFEIPALRKSINFASRMQQDAFQSILDRSTLSADKDVFNHFPPEILEKIVMVLPSPDVHSLRLASRVFATLSLSERFWASQFTEGHEFNYLPEVFATPPTSWRALYLSLHIWASENSGMGSRSRVWPSVKDLHETLRQMKDVDCLGNVINTVSEPEAPKPMPEPGLFISGLMFVGADGVFESLGYTHKSQMQHLTLPEDQHVKGFEVALDFCGVRAIAAITQDGTTSSWAGDPANYPRRRLYDVEGISLIVAQFDALKLVSLSRDRITKKLQEPRDRLLWYPEIPPPEIFFDGLRPLDKKVSSNIPIMTVFFGENDGRYIRQVTSISIHIFDWCHLCRISFEFMDDSIQRCLGDIEYETMQSSLAPLRFPDHDNSTGFFDINGGNGEEIESFEVQFDQSIIIGLRFNTNTNRTELVSNGDDPFDLPWTKVTPRGKKIIGMFSQGAENEWGAKTFSNLGFISTNEEQD
;
A
#
# COMPACT_ATOMS: atom_id res chain seq x y z
N MET A 1 10.60 16.68 32.04
CA MET A 1 10.78 16.63 30.57
C MET A 1 12.22 16.32 30.31
N ASP A 2 12.49 15.13 29.77
CA ASP A 2 13.84 14.80 29.30
C ASP A 2 14.10 15.56 27.99
N ARG A 3 15.35 16.00 27.77
CA ARG A 3 15.79 16.74 26.57
C ARG A 3 16.46 15.84 25.53
N SER A 4 16.49 14.53 25.77
CA SER A 4 17.19 13.54 24.94
C SER A 4 16.53 13.21 23.60
N ALA A 5 15.25 13.60 23.38
CA ALA A 5 14.39 13.01 22.33
C ALA A 5 13.76 14.01 21.32
N GLU A 6 14.29 15.22 21.14
CA GLU A 6 13.81 16.16 20.11
C GLU A 6 14.25 15.68 18.71
N LYS A 7 13.32 15.28 17.82
CA LYS A 7 13.68 14.83 16.45
C LYS A 7 14.29 15.99 15.63
N PRO A 8 15.38 15.75 14.87
CA PRO A 8 15.83 16.65 13.82
C PRO A 8 14.75 17.04 12.82
N VAL A 9 14.90 18.23 12.24
CA VAL A 9 13.97 18.78 11.24
C VAL A 9 14.75 19.22 10.01
N LEU A 10 14.29 18.75 8.85
CA LEU A 10 14.78 19.13 7.54
C LEU A 10 13.85 20.19 6.94
N PHE A 11 14.33 21.43 6.92
CA PHE A 11 13.68 22.56 6.31
C PHE A 11 14.00 22.59 4.80
N LEU A 12 12.99 22.30 3.98
CA LEU A 12 13.05 22.34 2.52
C LEU A 12 12.46 23.66 2.01
N TYR A 13 13.06 24.22 0.97
CA TYR A 13 12.55 25.42 0.31
C TYR A 13 11.46 25.11 -0.73
N ASN A 14 10.72 26.15 -1.09
CA ASN A 14 9.81 26.21 -2.22
C ASN A 14 9.51 27.69 -2.55
N SER A 15 10.29 28.34 -3.42
CA SER A 15 9.92 29.62 -4.07
C SER A 15 10.85 29.94 -5.24
N PHE A 16 10.33 30.72 -6.20
CA PHE A 16 11.06 31.29 -7.33
C PHE A 16 11.42 32.76 -7.10
N PRO A 17 12.55 33.24 -7.64
CA PRO A 17 12.76 34.68 -7.87
C PRO A 17 13.39 35.03 -9.24
N THR A 18 12.52 35.44 -10.18
CA THR A 18 12.68 36.63 -11.06
C THR A 18 13.87 36.84 -12.03
N SER A 19 13.52 37.45 -13.18
CA SER A 19 14.36 38.18 -14.17
C SER A 19 15.10 37.35 -15.24
N SER A 20 15.42 38.00 -16.36
CA SER A 20 15.38 37.35 -17.69
C SER A 20 16.61 37.60 -18.56
N LYS A 21 17.18 36.51 -19.11
CA LYS A 21 17.95 36.45 -20.38
C LYS A 21 19.15 37.42 -20.53
N LEU A 22 20.36 36.97 -20.18
CA LEU A 22 21.40 36.73 -21.20
C LEU A 22 22.55 35.83 -20.70
N LEU A 23 23.34 35.29 -21.64
CA LEU A 23 24.46 34.37 -21.35
C LEU A 23 25.75 35.09 -20.93
N LEU A 24 26.56 34.40 -20.12
CA LEU A 24 28.01 34.63 -19.90
C LEU A 24 28.43 36.01 -19.34
N THR A 25 28.17 36.28 -18.06
CA THR A 25 29.23 36.44 -17.02
C THR A 25 28.69 36.87 -15.63
N GLY A 26 29.01 36.09 -14.58
CA GLY A 26 29.18 36.57 -13.19
C GLY A 26 27.96 36.79 -12.27
N LEU A 27 27.66 35.78 -11.42
CA LEU A 27 27.07 35.84 -10.05
C LEU A 27 25.60 36.38 -9.89
N ALA A 28 24.60 35.79 -9.19
CA ALA A 28 24.22 34.48 -8.58
C ALA A 28 22.87 34.68 -7.78
N THR A 29 21.97 33.77 -7.34
CA THR A 29 21.43 32.38 -7.60
C THR A 29 20.03 32.29 -6.90
N LEU A 30 18.96 31.54 -7.26
CA LEU A 30 18.60 30.52 -8.29
C LEU A 30 18.90 29.04 -7.96
N THR A 31 17.97 28.06 -7.89
CA THR A 31 16.55 27.93 -7.45
C THR A 31 16.34 26.44 -7.03
N THR A 32 15.22 26.03 -6.39
CA THR A 32 14.89 24.57 -6.24
C THR A 32 13.39 24.30 -5.98
N VAL A 33 12.71 23.48 -6.82
CA VAL A 33 12.17 22.09 -6.57
C VAL A 33 11.57 21.50 -7.89
N TYR A 34 12.33 21.49 -9.00
CA TYR A 34 11.80 21.15 -10.33
C TYR A 34 12.81 20.52 -11.30
N THR A 35 12.29 19.99 -12.41
CA THR A 35 13.04 19.36 -13.51
C THR A 35 13.06 20.22 -14.79
N ARG A 36 13.74 21.36 -14.75
CA ARG A 36 14.39 22.08 -15.89
C ARG A 36 13.53 22.56 -17.07
N ALA A 37 12.23 22.31 -17.10
CA ALA A 37 11.32 22.65 -18.21
C ALA A 37 10.03 23.39 -17.80
N PRO A 38 9.49 23.21 -16.58
CA PRO A 38 8.45 24.10 -16.05
C PRO A 38 8.99 25.47 -15.66
N ASP A 39 10.22 25.51 -15.14
CA ASP A 39 10.83 26.65 -14.45
C ASP A 39 10.88 27.93 -15.30
N ASP A 40 11.43 27.83 -16.51
CA ASP A 40 11.52 28.93 -17.48
C ASP A 40 10.16 29.64 -17.68
N LYS A 41 9.06 28.89 -17.68
CA LYS A 41 7.72 29.43 -17.93
C LYS A 41 7.08 30.04 -16.70
N VAL A 42 7.32 29.48 -15.51
CA VAL A 42 6.88 30.07 -14.23
C VAL A 42 7.65 31.38 -14.01
N LEU A 43 8.96 31.37 -14.21
CA LEU A 43 9.85 32.53 -14.12
C LEU A 43 9.48 33.62 -15.14
N GLU A 44 9.18 33.26 -16.40
CA GLU A 44 8.73 34.23 -17.41
C GLU A 44 7.38 34.87 -17.06
N HIS A 45 6.43 34.12 -16.47
CA HIS A 45 5.17 34.69 -15.98
C HIS A 45 5.36 35.59 -14.75
N MET A 46 6.12 35.15 -13.74
CA MET A 46 6.38 35.96 -12.54
C MET A 46 7.16 37.23 -12.88
N GLY A 47 8.23 37.12 -13.67
CA GLY A 47 9.01 38.26 -14.16
C GLY A 47 8.13 39.26 -14.92
N LYS A 48 7.29 38.78 -15.83
CA LYS A 48 6.33 39.62 -16.56
C LYS A 48 5.30 40.29 -15.63
N ASN A 49 4.73 39.56 -14.66
CA ASN A 49 3.75 40.11 -13.72
C ASN A 49 4.35 41.22 -12.85
N ILE A 50 5.61 41.05 -12.41
CA ILE A 50 6.37 42.04 -11.64
C ILE A 50 6.68 43.27 -12.50
N ASP A 51 7.19 43.06 -13.71
CA ASP A 51 7.42 44.12 -14.71
C ASP A 51 6.15 44.96 -14.95
N ASP A 52 5.01 44.29 -15.18
CA ASP A 52 3.72 44.91 -15.38
C ASP A 52 3.22 45.64 -14.12
N TYR A 53 3.47 45.10 -12.92
CA TYR A 53 3.13 45.76 -11.66
C TYR A 53 3.96 47.05 -11.50
N PHE A 54 5.29 46.98 -11.64
CA PHE A 54 6.18 48.14 -11.50
C PHE A 54 5.84 49.24 -12.53
N LYS A 55 5.59 48.87 -13.79
CA LYS A 55 5.20 49.83 -14.84
C LYS A 55 3.85 50.50 -14.54
N LYS A 56 2.86 49.76 -14.03
CA LYS A 56 1.50 50.28 -13.75
C LYS A 56 1.37 51.04 -12.43
N HIS A 57 2.08 50.60 -11.38
CA HIS A 57 1.95 51.14 -10.02
C HIS A 57 3.07 52.13 -9.63
N LEU A 58 4.27 52.01 -10.20
CA LEU A 58 5.41 52.89 -9.90
C LEU A 58 5.81 53.79 -11.08
N GLY A 59 5.29 53.55 -12.29
CA GLY A 59 5.58 54.35 -13.48
C GLY A 59 7.03 54.22 -13.98
N LEU A 60 7.75 53.16 -13.57
CA LEU A 60 9.17 52.96 -13.87
C LEU A 60 9.39 52.45 -15.30
N SER A 61 10.56 52.76 -15.87
CA SER A 61 11.06 52.09 -17.07
C SER A 61 11.41 50.62 -16.76
N PRO A 62 11.54 49.72 -17.76
CA PRO A 62 12.01 48.35 -17.54
C PRO A 62 13.36 48.32 -16.81
N ASP A 63 14.32 49.11 -17.29
CA ASP A 63 15.69 49.20 -16.77
C ASP A 63 15.73 49.73 -15.31
N ASP A 64 14.83 50.67 -14.97
CA ASP A 64 14.67 51.15 -13.60
C ASP A 64 13.97 50.14 -12.68
N ALA A 65 12.99 49.39 -13.21
CA ALA A 65 12.29 48.35 -12.48
C ALA A 65 13.20 47.15 -12.17
N GLU A 66 13.97 46.68 -13.14
CA GLU A 66 14.97 45.61 -12.96
C GLU A 66 16.02 46.02 -11.91
N ARG A 67 16.56 47.25 -12.02
CA ARG A 67 17.51 47.78 -11.04
C ARG A 67 16.91 47.85 -9.64
N LEU A 68 15.71 48.42 -9.48
CA LEU A 68 15.04 48.52 -8.18
C LEU A 68 14.74 47.15 -7.58
N HIS A 69 14.29 46.20 -8.40
CA HIS A 69 14.04 44.82 -7.99
C HIS A 69 15.32 44.14 -7.48
N LYS A 70 16.44 44.32 -8.21
CA LYS A 70 17.76 43.79 -7.85
C LYS A 70 18.27 44.41 -6.56
N ASP A 71 18.24 45.73 -6.43
CA ASP A 71 18.72 46.46 -5.25
C ASP A 71 17.95 46.06 -3.99
N TYR A 72 16.62 45.98 -4.05
CA TYR A 72 15.78 45.59 -2.91
C TYR A 72 15.88 44.11 -2.56
N SER A 73 15.94 43.22 -3.55
CA SER A 73 16.25 41.80 -3.29
C SER A 73 17.62 41.63 -2.64
N GLN A 74 18.61 42.43 -3.07
CA GLN A 74 19.95 42.37 -2.48
C GLN A 74 20.01 42.93 -1.05
N GLN A 75 19.28 44.01 -0.74
CA GLN A 75 19.34 44.71 0.53
C GLN A 75 18.42 44.11 1.61
N TYR A 76 17.23 43.62 1.23
CA TYR A 76 16.19 43.21 2.17
C TYR A 76 15.85 41.71 2.12
N GLY A 77 16.42 40.95 1.19
CA GLY A 77 16.17 39.52 1.00
C GLY A 77 15.06 39.20 0.01
N GLN A 78 14.10 40.13 -0.19
CA GLN A 78 13.10 40.10 -1.25
C GLN A 78 12.78 41.52 -1.72
N ALA A 79 12.53 41.71 -3.02
CA ALA A 79 12.16 43.02 -3.57
C ALA A 79 10.91 43.63 -2.89
N ILE A 80 9.90 42.80 -2.64
CA ILE A 80 8.61 43.22 -2.03
C ILE A 80 8.79 43.92 -0.67
N GLU A 81 9.80 43.57 0.14
CA GLU A 81 10.04 44.26 1.41
C GLU A 81 10.42 45.74 1.18
N GLY A 82 11.34 45.99 0.24
CA GLY A 82 11.72 47.33 -0.16
C GLY A 82 10.58 48.10 -0.84
N LEU A 83 9.69 47.42 -1.58
CA LEU A 83 8.49 48.02 -2.17
C LEU A 83 7.50 48.49 -1.08
N VAL A 84 7.19 47.64 -0.10
CA VAL A 84 6.33 47.99 1.04
C VAL A 84 6.97 49.13 1.86
N ARG A 85 8.27 49.00 2.17
CA ARG A 85 9.02 49.93 3.03
C ARG A 85 9.21 51.32 2.43
N HIS A 86 9.49 51.42 1.12
CA HIS A 86 9.86 52.70 0.47
C HIS A 86 8.81 53.26 -0.49
N HIS A 87 7.92 52.42 -1.02
CA HIS A 87 6.91 52.82 -2.03
C HIS A 87 5.47 52.64 -1.56
N GLN A 88 5.25 52.19 -0.32
CA GLN A 88 3.92 52.04 0.30
C GLN A 88 2.97 51.11 -0.49
N ILE A 89 3.54 50.12 -1.21
CA ILE A 89 2.79 49.09 -1.92
C ILE A 89 2.06 48.18 -0.92
N ASP A 90 0.81 47.84 -1.22
CA ASP A 90 0.08 46.78 -0.51
C ASP A 90 0.63 45.41 -0.94
N ALA A 91 1.15 44.66 0.03
CA ALA A 91 1.80 43.38 -0.21
C ALA A 91 0.83 42.26 -0.62
N LEU A 92 -0.42 42.32 -0.17
CA LEU A 92 -1.45 41.36 -0.53
C LEU A 92 -2.03 41.68 -1.91
N GLU A 93 -2.15 42.96 -2.27
CA GLU A 93 -2.45 43.39 -3.64
C GLU A 93 -1.34 42.98 -4.62
N TYR A 94 -0.08 43.12 -4.22
CA TYR A 94 1.08 42.64 -4.99
C TYR A 94 1.02 41.11 -5.16
N ASN A 95 0.83 40.33 -4.09
CA ASN A 95 0.70 38.87 -4.16
C ASN A 95 -0.43 38.43 -5.10
N ALA A 96 -1.61 39.06 -4.99
CA ALA A 96 -2.76 38.78 -5.83
C ALA A 96 -2.53 39.07 -7.33
N LYS A 97 -1.59 39.96 -7.66
CA LYS A 97 -1.22 40.36 -9.03
C LYS A 97 0.06 39.70 -9.56
N VAL A 98 0.86 39.08 -8.69
CA VAL A 98 2.14 38.46 -9.03
C VAL A 98 2.10 36.96 -8.75
N ASP A 99 2.19 36.55 -7.48
CA ASP A 99 2.42 35.17 -7.04
C ASP A 99 1.18 34.27 -7.22
N ASP A 100 -0.02 34.79 -6.91
CA ASP A 100 -1.29 34.06 -7.09
C ASP A 100 -1.76 34.10 -8.56
N ALA A 101 -1.39 35.16 -9.30
CA ALA A 101 -1.78 35.39 -10.69
C ALA A 101 -1.04 34.51 -11.73
N VAL A 102 -0.07 33.70 -11.30
CA VAL A 102 0.57 32.71 -12.19
C VAL A 102 -0.41 31.56 -12.50
N PRO A 103 -0.52 31.10 -13.76
CA PRO A 103 -1.31 29.92 -14.13
C PRO A 103 -0.58 28.62 -13.72
N LEU A 104 -0.35 28.43 -12.42
CA LEU A 104 0.42 27.31 -11.88
C LEU A 104 -0.16 25.95 -12.28
N ASP A 105 -1.48 25.84 -12.38
CA ASP A 105 -2.21 24.61 -12.71
C ASP A 105 -1.97 24.14 -14.16
N ASP A 106 -1.56 25.02 -15.07
CA ASP A 106 -1.14 24.70 -16.44
C ASP A 106 0.36 24.36 -16.55
N LEU A 107 1.17 24.79 -15.57
CA LEU A 107 2.63 24.78 -15.62
C LEU A 107 3.26 23.71 -14.72
N ILE A 108 2.68 23.47 -13.55
CA ILE A 108 3.10 22.48 -12.54
C ILE A 108 2.22 21.24 -12.68
N LYS A 109 2.84 20.07 -12.53
CA LYS A 109 2.17 18.77 -12.51
C LYS A 109 2.74 17.91 -11.38
N PRO A 110 2.02 16.86 -10.93
CA PRO A 110 2.52 15.95 -9.91
C PRO A 110 3.87 15.36 -10.30
N ASN A 111 4.84 15.42 -9.40
CA ASN A 111 6.22 15.00 -9.65
C ASN A 111 6.52 13.72 -8.87
N ALA A 112 6.31 12.56 -9.51
CA ALA A 112 6.52 11.25 -8.89
C ALA A 112 7.97 11.00 -8.43
N GLN A 113 8.98 11.58 -9.11
CA GLN A 113 10.38 11.45 -8.70
C GLN A 113 10.66 12.24 -7.41
N LEU A 114 10.14 13.46 -7.31
CA LEU A 114 10.18 14.25 -6.08
C LEU A 114 9.41 13.57 -4.95
N ARG A 115 8.20 13.06 -5.23
CA ARG A 115 7.38 12.39 -4.23
C ARG A 115 8.10 11.17 -3.65
N GLN A 116 8.60 10.28 -4.51
CA GLN A 116 9.41 9.13 -4.08
C GLN A 116 10.66 9.57 -3.31
N PHE A 117 11.37 10.61 -3.74
CA PHE A 117 12.53 11.13 -2.99
C PHE A 117 12.16 11.62 -1.58
N LEU A 118 10.96 12.17 -1.37
CA LEU A 118 10.49 12.63 -0.06
C LEU A 118 9.90 11.48 0.79
N GLU A 119 9.26 10.49 0.16
CA GLU A 119 8.77 9.25 0.81
C GLU A 119 9.93 8.33 1.25
N ASP A 120 11.05 8.34 0.51
CA ASP A 120 12.33 7.69 0.87
C ASP A 120 12.97 8.26 2.16
N ILE A 121 12.50 9.40 2.68
CA ILE A 121 13.09 10.04 3.87
C ILE A 121 12.50 9.41 5.13
N ASP A 122 13.37 8.92 6.01
CA ASP A 122 12.94 8.25 7.24
C ASP A 122 12.33 9.24 8.25
N THR A 123 11.00 9.38 8.18
CA THR A 123 10.21 10.24 9.08
C THR A 123 10.19 9.75 10.53
N SER A 124 10.66 8.53 10.82
CA SER A 124 10.93 8.11 12.21
C SER A 124 12.14 8.84 12.80
N LYS A 125 13.13 9.20 11.97
CA LYS A 125 14.37 9.89 12.37
C LYS A 125 14.32 11.42 12.21
N VAL A 126 13.81 11.93 11.09
CA VAL A 126 13.78 13.36 10.74
C VAL A 126 12.35 13.81 10.45
N ARG A 127 12.06 15.11 10.59
CA ARG A 127 10.74 15.69 10.26
C ARG A 127 10.87 16.62 9.06
N LEU A 128 9.92 16.60 8.14
CA LEU A 128 9.94 17.46 6.95
C LEU A 128 9.13 18.74 7.19
N TRP A 129 9.72 19.89 6.89
CA TRP A 129 9.08 21.20 7.07
C TRP A 129 9.39 22.13 5.90
N LEU A 130 8.41 22.92 5.45
CA LEU A 130 8.61 23.89 4.37
C LEU A 130 9.01 25.26 4.95
N LEU A 131 10.05 25.89 4.40
CA LEU A 131 10.53 27.21 4.82
C LEU A 131 10.66 28.16 3.62
N THR A 132 9.56 28.80 3.24
CA THR A 132 9.48 29.67 2.05
C THR A 132 9.54 31.17 2.37
N ASN A 133 9.97 31.95 1.38
CA ASN A 133 9.90 33.40 1.35
C ASN A 133 8.61 33.92 0.68
N ALA A 134 7.88 33.08 -0.07
CA ALA A 134 6.58 33.43 -0.64
C ALA A 134 5.47 33.50 0.44
N TYR A 135 4.29 33.98 0.05
CA TYR A 135 3.10 33.93 0.90
C TYR A 135 2.46 32.53 0.96
N VAL A 136 1.59 32.32 1.96
CA VAL A 136 0.99 31.01 2.27
C VAL A 136 0.16 30.41 1.12
N ASN A 137 -0.49 31.24 0.30
CA ASN A 137 -1.28 30.80 -0.86
C ASN A 137 -0.42 30.07 -1.89
N HIS A 138 0.59 30.76 -2.42
CA HIS A 138 1.53 30.24 -3.41
C HIS A 138 2.30 29.03 -2.85
N GLY A 139 2.82 29.14 -1.62
CA GLY A 139 3.56 28.06 -0.97
C GLY A 139 2.77 26.74 -0.86
N LYS A 140 1.47 26.81 -0.55
CA LYS A 140 0.58 25.62 -0.51
C LYS A 140 0.15 25.15 -1.89
N ARG A 141 -0.20 26.06 -2.81
CA ARG A 141 -0.65 25.72 -4.19
C ARG A 141 0.42 24.94 -4.95
N VAL A 142 1.70 25.32 -4.79
CA VAL A 142 2.82 24.62 -5.43
C VAL A 142 2.99 23.17 -4.92
N VAL A 143 3.07 22.94 -3.60
CA VAL A 143 3.27 21.56 -3.08
C VAL A 143 2.06 20.65 -3.33
N TRP A 144 0.85 21.22 -3.38
CA TRP A 144 -0.36 20.50 -3.76
C TRP A 144 -0.34 20.10 -5.24
N LEU A 145 0.02 21.01 -6.16
CA LEU A 145 0.15 20.71 -7.59
C LEU A 145 1.30 19.74 -7.90
N LEU A 146 2.36 19.73 -7.06
CA LEU A 146 3.43 18.74 -7.11
C LEU A 146 3.03 17.36 -6.55
N GLY A 147 1.92 17.25 -5.83
CA GLY A 147 1.45 16.01 -5.20
C GLY A 147 2.30 15.56 -4.01
N VAL A 148 2.76 16.52 -3.18
CA VAL A 148 3.65 16.27 -2.03
C VAL A 148 3.24 17.02 -0.75
N ASP A 149 2.06 17.65 -0.70
CA ASP A 149 1.64 18.48 0.43
C ASP A 149 1.31 17.70 1.72
N ASP A 150 1.06 16.40 1.59
CA ASP A 150 0.84 15.44 2.67
C ASP A 150 2.14 15.02 3.40
N LEU A 151 3.30 15.19 2.76
CA LEU A 151 4.60 14.73 3.28
C LEU A 151 5.26 15.72 4.25
N PHE A 152 4.73 16.94 4.40
CA PHE A 152 5.29 17.99 5.24
C PHE A 152 4.44 18.24 6.49
N GLU A 153 5.07 18.26 7.67
CA GLU A 153 4.38 18.55 8.93
C GLU A 153 3.90 20.01 9.06
N GLY A 154 4.48 20.93 8.28
CA GLY A 154 4.11 22.34 8.33
C GLY A 154 4.85 23.22 7.33
N LEU A 155 4.44 24.50 7.33
CA LEU A 155 4.89 25.53 6.40
C LEU A 155 5.14 26.85 7.14
N THR A 156 6.41 27.22 7.27
CA THR A 156 6.84 28.57 7.62
C THR A 156 6.94 29.39 6.33
N TYR A 157 6.10 30.42 6.23
CA TYR A 157 6.04 31.36 5.11
C TYR A 157 6.33 32.79 5.58
N CYS A 158 6.63 33.70 4.64
CA CYS A 158 6.75 35.13 4.91
C CYS A 158 5.34 35.74 4.99
N ASP A 159 4.96 36.28 6.14
CA ASP A 159 3.62 36.82 6.33
C ASP A 159 3.52 38.26 5.79
N TYR A 160 3.04 38.38 4.55
CA TYR A 160 2.83 39.66 3.87
C TYR A 160 1.76 40.54 4.54
N SER A 161 0.97 40.03 5.50
CA SER A 161 0.02 40.84 6.28
C SER A 161 0.67 41.60 7.45
N GLN A 162 1.94 41.31 7.75
CA GLN A 162 2.70 41.94 8.84
C GLN A 162 3.80 42.87 8.31
N VAL A 163 4.10 43.94 9.03
CA VAL A 163 5.20 44.87 8.71
C VAL A 163 5.96 45.19 10.01
N PRO A 164 7.30 45.07 10.06
CA PRO A 164 8.21 44.65 8.99
C PRO A 164 8.06 43.16 8.63
N PHE A 165 8.54 42.79 7.44
CA PHE A 165 8.52 41.40 6.99
C PHE A 165 9.52 40.55 7.77
N VAL A 166 9.15 39.30 8.01
CA VAL A 166 10.05 38.26 8.53
C VAL A 166 10.30 37.27 7.39
N CYS A 167 11.44 37.44 6.72
CA CYS A 167 11.87 36.65 5.56
C CYS A 167 13.35 36.25 5.68
N LYS A 168 13.76 35.26 4.89
CA LYS A 168 15.17 34.91 4.71
C LYS A 168 15.87 36.01 3.88
N PRO A 169 17.14 36.34 4.15
CA PRO A 169 18.08 35.61 5.00
C PRO A 169 18.12 36.04 6.48
N HIS A 170 17.16 36.83 6.98
CA HIS A 170 17.23 37.39 8.33
C HIS A 170 17.05 36.31 9.41
N LYS A 171 17.78 36.45 10.53
CA LYS A 171 17.83 35.45 11.61
C LYS A 171 16.47 35.20 12.25
N GLU A 172 15.64 36.24 12.28
CA GLU A 172 14.25 36.25 12.75
C GLU A 172 13.38 35.20 12.04
N MET A 173 13.64 34.92 10.75
CA MET A 173 12.89 33.94 9.96
C MET A 173 13.29 32.49 10.31
N PHE A 174 14.58 32.22 10.51
CA PHE A 174 15.03 30.93 11.02
C PHE A 174 14.53 30.69 12.46
N MET A 175 14.54 31.73 13.31
CA MET A 175 13.94 31.65 14.65
C MET A 175 12.41 31.50 14.62
N LYS A 176 11.72 32.02 13.58
CA LYS A 176 10.28 31.78 13.33
C LYS A 176 10.05 30.31 12.98
N ALA A 177 10.85 29.78 12.05
CA ALA A 177 10.80 28.37 11.63
C ALA A 177 11.03 27.40 12.81
N MET A 178 12.02 27.65 13.68
CA MET A 178 12.23 26.84 14.89
C MET A 178 11.00 26.81 15.80
N ARG A 179 10.39 27.98 16.07
CA ARG A 179 9.20 28.08 16.94
C ARG A 179 7.98 27.38 16.33
N GLU A 180 7.77 27.51 15.03
CA GLU A 180 6.63 26.93 14.32
C GLU A 180 6.78 25.41 14.16
N ALA A 181 7.99 24.92 13.87
CA ALA A 181 8.29 23.49 13.83
C ALA A 181 8.39 22.83 15.21
N GLY A 182 8.47 23.61 16.30
CA GLY A 182 8.60 23.10 17.67
C GLY A 182 10.00 22.54 17.99
N VAL A 183 11.05 23.17 17.47
CA VAL A 183 12.47 22.79 17.68
C VAL A 183 13.15 23.80 18.60
N SER A 184 13.95 23.33 19.55
CA SER A 184 14.71 24.17 20.48
C SER A 184 16.23 24.10 20.28
N ASP A 185 16.75 22.99 19.74
CA ASP A 185 18.16 22.78 19.46
C ASP A 185 18.54 23.21 18.03
N VAL A 186 19.32 24.28 17.88
CA VAL A 186 19.78 24.77 16.56
C VAL A 186 20.59 23.74 15.76
N SER A 187 21.28 22.82 16.45
CA SER A 187 22.08 21.78 15.80
C SER A 187 21.24 20.68 15.14
N ARG A 188 19.93 20.66 15.42
CA ARG A 188 18.94 19.73 14.85
C ARG A 188 18.18 20.31 13.65
N CYS A 189 18.47 21.55 13.28
CA CYS A 189 17.89 22.21 12.10
C CYS A 189 18.82 22.05 10.89
N TYR A 190 18.39 21.23 9.93
CA TYR A 190 19.01 21.08 8.62
C TYR A 190 18.21 21.87 7.60
N PHE A 191 18.86 22.52 6.63
CA PHE A 191 18.18 23.44 5.72
C PHE A 191 18.75 23.39 4.31
N ILE A 192 17.88 23.18 3.33
CA ILE A 192 18.24 23.12 1.91
C ILE A 192 17.65 24.34 1.22
N ASP A 193 18.51 25.13 0.57
CA ASP A 193 18.14 26.33 -0.16
C ASP A 193 19.13 26.58 -1.30
N ASP A 194 18.68 27.27 -2.34
CA ASP A 194 19.44 27.65 -3.52
C ASP A 194 20.14 29.00 -3.40
N SER A 195 19.60 29.87 -2.55
CA SER A 195 20.13 31.20 -2.40
C SER A 195 21.31 31.15 -1.45
N HIS A 196 22.48 31.46 -1.99
CA HIS A 196 23.73 31.63 -1.24
C HIS A 196 23.53 32.44 0.05
N LYS A 197 22.75 33.53 -0.04
CA LYS A 197 22.39 34.39 1.09
C LYS A 197 21.55 33.70 2.15
N ASN A 198 20.57 32.88 1.76
CA ASN A 198 19.75 32.14 2.71
C ASN A 198 20.57 31.07 3.43
N CYS A 199 21.45 30.35 2.72
CA CYS A 199 22.36 29.38 3.33
C CYS A 199 23.36 30.03 4.30
N VAL A 200 23.89 31.22 3.97
CA VAL A 200 24.71 32.01 4.89
C VAL A 200 23.88 32.47 6.11
N GLY A 201 22.67 33.00 5.90
CA GLY A 201 21.79 33.42 7.00
C GLY A 201 21.40 32.28 7.95
N ALA A 202 21.17 31.07 7.42
CA ALA A 202 20.92 29.86 8.21
C ALA A 202 22.16 29.44 9.01
N LYS A 203 23.34 29.46 8.40
CA LYS A 203 24.63 29.19 9.06
C LYS A 203 24.91 30.20 10.18
N ASP A 204 24.61 31.48 9.97
CA ASP A 204 24.71 32.55 10.98
C ASP A 204 23.58 32.46 12.04
N ALA A 205 22.46 31.80 11.72
CA ALA A 205 21.45 31.40 12.70
C ALA A 205 21.94 30.23 13.58
N GLY A 206 22.88 29.41 13.11
CA GLY A 206 23.45 28.24 13.78
C GLY A 206 22.98 26.90 13.22
N TRP A 207 22.31 26.89 12.07
CA TRP A 207 21.75 25.71 11.41
C TRP A 207 22.76 25.04 10.46
N THR A 208 22.54 23.75 10.16
CA THR A 208 23.30 23.02 9.13
C THR A 208 22.69 23.30 7.75
N ALA A 209 23.22 24.32 7.07
CA ALA A 209 22.80 24.68 5.72
C ALA A 209 23.45 23.79 4.64
N ILE A 210 22.68 23.40 3.63
CA ILE A 210 23.10 22.67 2.43
C ILE A 210 22.69 23.52 1.23
N HIS A 211 23.66 23.94 0.42
CA HIS A 211 23.44 24.89 -0.67
C HIS A 211 23.23 24.17 -2.00
N PHE A 212 22.01 24.24 -2.53
CA PHE A 212 21.68 23.69 -3.85
C PHE A 212 22.26 24.59 -4.95
N VAL A 213 22.83 23.99 -6.00
CA VAL A 213 23.45 24.70 -7.13
C VAL A 213 22.93 24.10 -8.43
N GLU A 214 21.98 24.79 -9.08
CA GLU A 214 21.32 24.30 -10.29
C GLU A 214 22.28 23.81 -11.38
N GLU A 215 21.86 22.74 -12.06
CA GLU A 215 22.64 22.07 -13.09
C GLU A 215 22.87 22.97 -14.31
N GLY A 216 24.12 23.41 -14.50
CA GLY A 216 24.53 24.36 -15.52
C GLY A 216 24.99 25.72 -14.97
N LEU A 217 24.67 26.05 -13.72
CA LEU A 217 25.25 27.23 -13.05
C LEU A 217 26.70 26.98 -12.61
N PRO A 218 27.58 28.00 -12.66
CA PRO A 218 28.92 27.91 -12.06
C PRO A 218 28.82 27.77 -10.53
N VAL A 219 29.71 26.96 -9.95
CA VAL A 219 29.83 26.87 -8.49
C VAL A 219 30.36 28.20 -7.95
N PRO A 220 29.78 28.79 -6.89
CA PRO A 220 30.29 30.04 -6.31
C PRO A 220 31.72 29.89 -5.77
N ASP A 221 32.61 30.83 -6.09
CA ASP A 221 34.02 30.83 -5.64
C ASP A 221 34.18 30.79 -4.11
N THR A 222 33.15 31.23 -3.37
CA THR A 222 33.06 31.15 -1.92
C THR A 222 31.83 30.31 -1.55
N PRO A 223 31.98 29.08 -1.03
CA PRO A 223 30.85 28.24 -0.61
C PRO A 223 29.99 28.90 0.47
N ALA A 224 28.67 28.84 0.33
CA ALA A 224 27.73 29.39 1.30
C ALA A 224 27.78 28.65 2.64
N SER A 225 27.92 27.32 2.59
CA SER A 225 27.92 26.41 3.74
C SER A 225 28.97 25.29 3.60
N GLN A 226 28.91 24.28 4.47
CA GLN A 226 29.82 23.13 4.46
C GLN A 226 29.48 22.09 3.39
N HIS A 227 28.28 22.15 2.81
CA HIS A 227 27.76 21.15 1.88
C HIS A 227 27.10 21.82 0.68
N GLN A 228 27.42 21.33 -0.52
CA GLN A 228 26.81 21.75 -1.77
C GLN A 228 26.32 20.51 -2.54
N ILE A 229 25.20 20.65 -3.24
CA ILE A 229 24.56 19.62 -4.06
C ILE A 229 24.08 20.24 -5.38
N ARG A 230 23.91 19.43 -6.43
CA ARG A 230 23.28 19.84 -7.70
C ARG A 230 21.95 19.12 -7.95
N HIS A 231 21.76 17.98 -7.31
CA HIS A 231 20.55 17.15 -7.33
C HIS A 231 20.13 16.81 -5.89
N LEU A 232 18.84 16.67 -5.61
CA LEU A 232 18.35 16.38 -4.25
C LEU A 232 18.81 14.99 -3.79
N GLU A 233 18.99 14.07 -4.73
CA GLU A 233 19.53 12.73 -4.52
C GLU A 233 20.93 12.74 -3.88
N GLU A 234 21.74 13.79 -4.07
CA GLU A 234 23.05 13.89 -3.40
C GLU A 234 22.94 14.02 -1.87
N LEU A 235 21.78 14.43 -1.34
CA LEU A 235 21.51 14.45 0.10
C LEU A 235 21.66 13.06 0.74
N ARG A 236 21.42 11.99 -0.03
CA ARG A 236 21.64 10.58 0.37
C ARG A 236 23.09 10.31 0.78
N SER A 237 24.05 11.11 0.30
CA SER A 237 25.48 11.01 0.64
C SER A 237 25.93 11.90 1.81
N LEU A 238 25.11 12.89 2.20
CA LEU A 238 25.49 13.93 3.16
C LEU A 238 25.05 13.65 4.61
N TYR A 239 24.12 12.72 4.82
CA TYR A 239 23.64 12.35 6.15
C TYR A 239 24.32 11.07 6.69
N PRO A 240 25.22 11.16 7.68
CA PRO A 240 26.02 10.02 8.15
C PRO A 240 25.24 8.97 8.99
N ASN A 241 23.90 9.06 9.06
CA ASN A 241 23.04 8.29 9.97
C ASN A 241 21.84 7.61 9.25
N ASN A 242 21.96 7.29 7.96
CA ASN A 242 20.92 6.61 7.16
C ASN A 242 19.54 7.31 7.26
N VAL A 243 19.48 8.58 6.86
CA VAL A 243 18.25 9.41 6.85
C VAL A 243 17.50 9.30 5.52
N VAL A 244 18.24 9.10 4.42
CA VAL A 244 17.72 8.80 3.07
C VAL A 244 18.60 7.69 2.48
N PRO A 245 18.06 6.62 1.87
CA PRO A 245 18.87 5.50 1.35
C PRO A 245 19.82 5.89 0.22
N VAL A 246 21.00 5.27 0.18
CA VAL A 246 22.09 5.59 -0.78
C VAL A 246 21.79 5.14 -2.23
N ASP A 247 20.85 4.22 -2.44
CA ASP A 247 20.41 3.74 -3.75
C ASP A 247 18.87 3.87 -3.87
N PRO A 248 18.33 4.68 -4.79
CA PRO A 248 16.88 4.83 -4.98
C PRO A 248 16.21 3.60 -5.62
N ASN A 249 16.96 2.57 -6.04
CA ASN A 249 16.43 1.28 -6.47
C ASN A 249 16.35 0.27 -5.32
N ALA A 250 16.94 0.58 -4.16
CA ALA A 250 16.83 -0.24 -2.96
C ALA A 250 15.67 0.30 -2.11
N ARG A 251 14.53 -0.40 -2.12
CA ARG A 251 13.39 -0.13 -1.23
C ARG A 251 13.74 -0.51 0.23
N TYR A 252 13.34 0.34 1.19
CA TYR A 252 13.64 0.16 2.63
C TYR A 252 12.40 0.00 3.52
N ASP A 253 11.21 0.21 2.98
CA ASP A 253 9.90 0.01 3.61
C ASP A 253 9.28 -1.35 3.20
N GLY A 254 9.42 -1.73 1.93
CA GLY A 254 9.21 -3.10 1.44
C GLY A 254 10.53 -3.76 1.06
N ARG A 255 10.81 -4.98 1.55
CA ARG A 255 11.95 -5.77 1.04
C ARG A 255 11.75 -6.10 -0.43
N GLN A 256 12.46 -5.42 -1.31
CA GLN A 256 13.00 -6.10 -2.49
C GLN A 256 14.18 -6.98 -2.06
N THR A 257 13.84 -8.18 -1.59
CA THR A 257 14.65 -9.35 -1.91
C THR A 257 14.82 -9.43 -3.43
N ASP A 258 15.95 -9.90 -3.93
CA ASP A 258 16.02 -10.39 -5.30
C ASP A 258 15.21 -11.70 -5.38
N ASP A 259 13.89 -11.58 -5.58
CA ASP A 259 12.95 -12.57 -6.13
C ASP A 259 12.93 -14.02 -5.57
N ASP A 260 13.48 -14.26 -4.38
CA ASP A 260 13.41 -15.56 -3.69
C ASP A 260 12.38 -15.61 -2.53
N GLY A 261 11.61 -14.54 -2.30
CA GLY A 261 10.49 -14.51 -1.36
C GLY A 261 9.15 -14.50 -2.08
N PHE A 262 8.20 -15.32 -1.62
CA PHE A 262 6.87 -15.47 -2.24
C PHE A 262 6.04 -14.18 -2.12
N PRO A 263 5.57 -13.57 -3.22
CA PRO A 263 4.43 -12.67 -3.21
C PRO A 263 3.17 -13.49 -3.53
N ILE A 264 2.30 -13.67 -2.54
CA ILE A 264 0.89 -13.92 -2.87
C ILE A 264 0.32 -12.57 -3.27
N GLU A 265 -0.21 -12.45 -4.48
CA GLU A 265 -0.73 -11.18 -4.98
C GLU A 265 -1.85 -10.66 -4.06
N HIS A 266 -1.73 -9.42 -3.61
CA HIS A 266 -2.90 -8.67 -3.18
C HIS A 266 -3.80 -8.51 -4.41
N ALA A 267 -4.94 -9.20 -4.40
CA ALA A 267 -5.93 -9.08 -5.46
C ALA A 267 -6.54 -7.66 -5.45
N GLU A 268 -5.94 -6.75 -6.22
CA GLU A 268 -6.58 -5.50 -6.62
C GLU A 268 -7.79 -5.87 -7.50
N ILE A 269 -8.96 -6.00 -6.87
CA ILE A 269 -10.23 -6.19 -7.57
C ILE A 269 -10.54 -4.90 -8.33
N SER A 270 -10.00 -4.80 -9.55
CA SER A 270 -10.29 -3.70 -10.47
C SER A 270 -11.79 -3.70 -10.79
N THR A 271 -12.52 -2.73 -10.25
CA THR A 271 -13.99 -2.68 -10.31
C THR A 271 -14.48 -2.27 -11.71
N ILE A 272 -14.55 -3.24 -12.63
CA ILE A 272 -14.98 -3.00 -14.01
C ILE A 272 -16.52 -3.07 -14.14
N ASN A 273 -17.15 -1.89 -14.12
CA ASN A 273 -18.43 -1.55 -14.77
C ASN A 273 -19.74 -2.30 -14.40
N SER A 274 -19.72 -3.31 -13.52
CA SER A 274 -20.90 -4.11 -13.13
C SER A 274 -21.22 -3.98 -11.64
N PHE A 275 -22.52 -4.02 -11.28
CA PHE A 275 -22.96 -4.07 -9.86
C PHE A 275 -22.67 -5.42 -9.20
N ARG A 276 -22.42 -6.46 -10.00
CA ARG A 276 -21.77 -7.68 -9.51
C ARG A 276 -20.27 -7.45 -9.52
N PRO A 277 -19.55 -7.60 -8.40
CA PRO A 277 -18.13 -7.91 -8.50
C PRO A 277 -17.99 -9.20 -9.32
N ASN A 278 -16.82 -9.44 -9.92
CA ASN A 278 -16.48 -10.81 -10.30
C ASN A 278 -16.64 -11.68 -9.04
N PRO A 279 -17.13 -12.93 -9.14
CA PRO A 279 -17.07 -13.83 -7.99
C PRO A 279 -15.62 -13.83 -7.49
N PRO A 280 -15.39 -13.73 -6.16
CA PRO A 280 -14.04 -13.88 -5.65
C PRO A 280 -13.50 -15.25 -6.14
N PRO A 281 -12.19 -15.37 -6.40
CA PRO A 281 -11.59 -16.66 -6.71
C PRO A 281 -12.03 -17.71 -5.69
N GLU A 282 -12.29 -18.96 -6.11
CA GLU A 282 -13.08 -19.93 -5.34
C GLU A 282 -12.56 -20.25 -3.92
N TRP A 283 -11.29 -19.94 -3.64
CA TRP A 283 -10.62 -20.05 -2.35
C TRP A 283 -10.77 -18.82 -1.42
N CYS A 284 -11.39 -17.72 -1.89
CA CYS A 284 -11.53 -16.45 -1.17
C CYS A 284 -12.95 -16.27 -0.63
N TRP A 285 -13.19 -16.68 0.63
CA TRP A 285 -14.47 -16.50 1.32
C TRP A 285 -14.42 -15.34 2.33
N GLY A 286 -15.40 -14.45 2.27
CA GLY A 286 -15.51 -13.28 3.15
C GLY A 286 -16.54 -12.27 2.65
N PHE A 287 -16.55 -11.08 3.27
CA PHE A 287 -17.49 -10.01 2.97
C PHE A 287 -16.74 -8.75 2.52
N LEU A 288 -17.18 -8.15 1.41
CA LEU A 288 -16.52 -6.99 0.81
C LEU A 288 -16.93 -5.70 1.52
N PHE A 289 -15.94 -4.86 1.85
CA PHE A 289 -16.13 -3.50 2.37
C PHE A 289 -15.33 -2.52 1.50
N HIS A 290 -15.93 -1.37 1.18
CA HIS A 290 -15.17 -0.24 0.65
C HIS A 290 -14.22 0.30 1.75
N ASP A 291 -12.95 0.54 1.44
CA ASP A 291 -11.95 1.05 2.40
C ASP A 291 -12.45 2.31 3.14
N ALA A 292 -13.04 3.29 2.43
CA ALA A 292 -13.62 4.48 3.06
C ALA A 292 -14.75 4.16 4.08
N CYS A 293 -15.60 3.16 3.80
CA CYS A 293 -16.62 2.72 4.74
C CYS A 293 -16.01 1.94 5.93
N TRP A 294 -14.98 1.15 5.69
CA TRP A 294 -14.23 0.44 6.73
C TRP A 294 -13.49 1.40 7.68
N ARG A 295 -12.91 2.47 7.13
CA ARG A 295 -12.29 3.56 7.90
C ARG A 295 -13.30 4.40 8.69
N LEU A 296 -14.46 4.72 8.10
CA LEU A 296 -15.55 5.38 8.82
C LEU A 296 -16.07 4.51 9.98
N LEU A 297 -16.23 3.21 9.76
CA LEU A 297 -16.64 2.26 10.79
C LEU A 297 -15.62 2.26 11.95
N ASN A 298 -14.34 2.09 11.67
CA ASN A 298 -13.30 2.09 12.72
C ASN A 298 -12.93 3.49 13.27
N SER A 299 -13.71 4.55 12.99
CA SER A 299 -13.39 5.93 13.39
C SER A 299 -13.82 6.31 14.82
N GLU A 300 -14.91 5.72 15.33
CA GLU A 300 -15.36 5.94 16.73
C GLU A 300 -14.83 4.87 17.69
N GLU A 301 -14.90 3.61 17.28
CA GLU A 301 -14.57 2.43 18.09
C GLU A 301 -13.93 1.38 17.18
N ARG A 302 -12.92 0.65 17.67
CA ARG A 302 -12.28 -0.42 16.89
C ARG A 302 -13.20 -1.64 16.87
N VAL A 303 -13.70 -2.01 15.70
CA VAL A 303 -14.63 -3.15 15.57
C VAL A 303 -13.95 -4.48 15.90
N ASN A 304 -14.65 -5.32 16.68
CA ASN A 304 -14.25 -6.71 16.86
C ASN A 304 -14.58 -7.50 15.59
N LEU A 305 -13.55 -7.81 14.79
CA LEU A 305 -13.65 -8.62 13.58
C LEU A 305 -14.41 -9.94 13.80
N ARG A 306 -14.25 -10.59 14.97
CA ARG A 306 -14.92 -11.86 15.27
C ARG A 306 -16.44 -11.73 15.30
N ASP A 307 -16.94 -10.65 15.90
CA ASP A 307 -18.38 -10.47 16.11
C ASP A 307 -19.04 -9.84 14.88
N LEU A 308 -18.31 -8.99 14.14
CA LEU A 308 -18.71 -8.57 12.79
C LEU A 308 -18.82 -9.75 11.83
N PHE A 309 -17.86 -10.67 11.85
CA PHE A 309 -17.90 -11.85 10.98
C PHE A 309 -19.07 -12.77 11.32
N ARG A 310 -19.33 -13.00 12.62
CA ARG A 310 -20.52 -13.72 13.10
C ARG A 310 -21.83 -13.06 12.66
N LEU A 311 -21.92 -11.74 12.74
CA LEU A 311 -23.08 -10.97 12.32
C LEU A 311 -23.37 -11.17 10.82
N LEU A 312 -22.36 -10.98 9.98
CA LEU A 312 -22.46 -11.13 8.52
C LEU A 312 -22.85 -12.56 8.10
N VAL A 313 -22.25 -13.58 8.71
CA VAL A 313 -22.60 -15.01 8.50
C VAL A 313 -24.01 -15.36 9.00
N SER A 314 -24.57 -14.55 9.91
CA SER A 314 -25.94 -14.73 10.43
C SER A 314 -27.01 -14.00 9.60
N THR A 315 -26.64 -13.27 8.54
CA THR A 315 -27.59 -12.52 7.70
C THR A 315 -27.79 -13.13 6.32
N PRO A 316 -29.04 -13.16 5.79
CA PRO A 316 -29.29 -13.50 4.40
C PRO A 316 -28.56 -12.56 3.43
N ILE A 317 -28.17 -13.06 2.26
CA ILE A 317 -27.54 -12.26 1.20
C ILE A 317 -28.49 -12.19 0.00
N GLY A 318 -28.69 -10.99 -0.56
CA GLY A 318 -29.55 -10.78 -1.73
C GLY A 318 -28.90 -11.24 -3.06
N PRO A 319 -29.65 -11.31 -4.17
CA PRO A 319 -29.14 -11.65 -5.50
C PRO A 319 -28.03 -10.72 -6.03
N ASP A 320 -27.93 -9.51 -5.47
CA ASP A 320 -26.88 -8.51 -5.75
C ASP A 320 -25.65 -8.65 -4.83
N MET A 321 -25.50 -9.76 -4.10
CA MET A 321 -24.42 -10.05 -3.13
C MET A 321 -24.36 -9.11 -1.91
N LEU A 322 -25.35 -8.24 -1.71
CA LEU A 322 -25.47 -7.37 -0.53
C LEU A 322 -26.05 -8.14 0.68
N PRO A 323 -25.43 -8.06 1.88
CA PRO A 323 -26.03 -8.56 3.12
C PRO A 323 -27.34 -7.83 3.44
N ASN A 324 -28.41 -8.59 3.68
CA ASN A 324 -29.72 -8.04 4.00
C ASN A 324 -29.88 -7.84 5.52
N PHE A 325 -29.44 -6.68 5.99
CA PHE A 325 -29.68 -6.19 7.35
C PHE A 325 -31.08 -5.56 7.56
N GLY A 326 -31.95 -5.56 6.54
CA GLY A 326 -33.19 -4.77 6.55
C GLY A 326 -32.95 -3.26 6.44
N HIS A 327 -31.79 -2.85 5.92
CA HIS A 327 -31.34 -1.45 5.79
C HIS A 327 -31.09 -1.08 4.32
N ASP A 328 -31.44 0.15 3.92
CA ASP A 328 -31.48 0.61 2.52
C ASP A 328 -30.11 1.02 1.91
N TYR A 329 -29.01 0.74 2.64
CA TYR A 329 -27.63 1.16 2.33
C TYR A 329 -27.44 2.67 2.13
N GLY A 330 -28.29 3.48 2.78
CA GLY A 330 -28.35 4.93 2.64
C GLY A 330 -29.06 5.32 1.35
N ASN A 331 -30.23 4.74 1.09
CA ASN A 331 -31.07 4.93 -0.10
C ASN A 331 -30.32 4.54 -1.41
N ILE A 332 -29.64 3.39 -1.40
CA ILE A 332 -29.03 2.74 -2.57
C ILE A 332 -29.79 1.46 -2.97
N ALA A 333 -30.45 0.80 -2.02
CA ALA A 333 -31.17 -0.45 -2.25
C ALA A 333 -32.56 -0.42 -1.59
N SER A 334 -33.55 -0.98 -2.28
CA SER A 334 -34.93 -1.08 -1.81
C SER A 334 -35.37 -2.51 -1.52
N MET A 335 -36.24 -2.68 -0.54
CA MET A 335 -36.84 -3.97 -0.18
C MET A 335 -38.01 -4.27 -1.13
N ASN A 336 -37.86 -5.33 -1.93
CA ASN A 336 -38.84 -5.82 -2.88
C ASN A 336 -39.37 -7.20 -2.47
N TYR A 337 -40.58 -7.54 -2.92
CA TYR A 337 -41.23 -8.82 -2.59
C TYR A 337 -41.28 -9.71 -3.83
N GLU A 338 -40.30 -10.61 -3.98
CA GLU A 338 -40.29 -11.62 -5.05
C GLU A 338 -40.74 -12.99 -4.50
N GLY A 339 -41.77 -13.59 -5.12
CA GLY A 339 -42.28 -14.91 -4.73
C GLY A 339 -42.90 -15.01 -3.33
N GLY A 340 -43.00 -13.91 -2.58
CA GLY A 340 -43.38 -13.89 -1.16
C GLY A 340 -42.20 -13.88 -0.18
N ILE A 341 -40.97 -13.71 -0.69
CA ILE A 341 -39.75 -13.50 0.09
C ILE A 341 -39.37 -12.02 0.00
N GLU A 342 -38.91 -11.44 1.11
CA GLU A 342 -38.31 -10.10 1.13
C GLU A 342 -36.87 -10.15 0.59
N VAL A 343 -36.63 -9.40 -0.49
CA VAL A 343 -35.35 -9.36 -1.20
C VAL A 343 -34.89 -7.91 -1.27
N LEU A 344 -33.69 -7.64 -0.78
CA LEU A 344 -33.01 -6.36 -0.95
C LEU A 344 -32.40 -6.29 -2.36
N VAL A 345 -32.72 -5.24 -3.11
CA VAL A 345 -32.33 -5.05 -4.53
C VAL A 345 -31.72 -3.67 -4.72
N SER A 346 -30.64 -3.55 -5.49
CA SER A 346 -30.06 -2.25 -5.85
C SER A 346 -31.02 -1.41 -6.71
N ASP A 347 -31.24 -0.15 -6.32
CA ASP A 347 -32.06 0.80 -7.09
C ASP A 347 -31.35 1.29 -8.38
N PHE A 348 -30.06 0.95 -8.55
CA PHE A 348 -29.21 1.42 -9.65
C PHE A 348 -28.67 0.25 -10.48
N LYS A 349 -28.85 0.33 -11.82
CA LYS A 349 -28.49 -0.76 -12.76
C LYS A 349 -27.03 -0.78 -13.24
N SER A 350 -26.27 0.30 -13.03
CA SER A 350 -24.82 0.37 -13.35
C SER A 350 -24.19 1.56 -12.61
N PRO A 351 -22.91 1.45 -12.16
CA PRO A 351 -22.18 2.57 -11.54
C PRO A 351 -22.12 3.85 -12.38
N ASN A 352 -22.27 3.73 -13.71
CA ASN A 352 -22.28 4.86 -14.64
C ASN A 352 -23.54 5.76 -14.52
N TYR A 353 -24.60 5.30 -13.85
CA TYR A 353 -25.80 6.10 -13.55
C TYR A 353 -25.89 6.61 -12.11
N ALA A 354 -24.93 6.26 -11.24
CA ALA A 354 -24.82 6.83 -9.91
C ALA A 354 -24.58 8.36 -9.98
N SER A 355 -25.08 9.13 -9.01
CA SER A 355 -24.73 10.55 -8.90
C SER A 355 -23.32 10.73 -8.33
N ASP A 356 -22.70 11.88 -8.55
CA ASP A 356 -21.34 12.14 -8.04
C ASP A 356 -21.28 12.15 -6.50
N MET A 357 -22.42 12.41 -5.84
CA MET A 357 -22.57 12.19 -4.39
C MET A 357 -22.42 10.71 -4.01
N LEU A 358 -22.99 9.78 -4.77
CA LEU A 358 -22.87 8.34 -4.50
C LEU A 358 -21.48 7.78 -4.84
N ARG A 359 -20.72 8.45 -5.72
CA ARG A 359 -19.32 8.10 -6.07
C ARG A 359 -18.27 8.72 -5.15
N ALA A 360 -18.59 9.81 -4.47
CA ALA A 360 -17.61 10.54 -3.67
C ALA A 360 -17.20 9.76 -2.41
N ASN A 361 -15.89 9.78 -2.12
CA ASN A 361 -15.32 9.18 -0.91
C ASN A 361 -15.95 9.82 0.34
N PRO A 362 -16.64 9.04 1.20
CA PRO A 362 -17.29 9.57 2.40
C PRO A 362 -16.34 9.74 3.59
N PHE A 363 -15.11 9.20 3.54
CA PHE A 363 -14.10 9.37 4.59
C PHE A 363 -13.22 10.60 4.30
N GLU A 364 -12.64 10.68 3.11
CA GLU A 364 -11.67 11.72 2.75
C GLU A 364 -12.34 12.93 2.10
N ILE A 365 -12.63 13.96 2.91
CA ILE A 365 -13.29 15.20 2.48
C ILE A 365 -12.34 16.40 2.64
N PRO A 366 -11.54 16.78 1.61
CA PRO A 366 -10.58 17.87 1.72
C PRO A 366 -11.21 19.24 2.05
N ALA A 367 -12.45 19.48 1.63
CA ALA A 367 -13.19 20.69 1.97
C ALA A 367 -13.48 20.81 3.48
N LEU A 368 -13.84 19.71 4.14
CA LEU A 368 -14.06 19.66 5.58
C LEU A 368 -12.76 19.91 6.35
N ARG A 369 -11.67 19.24 5.97
CA ARG A 369 -10.34 19.44 6.58
C ARG A 369 -9.86 20.89 6.44
N LYS A 370 -10.17 21.55 5.31
CA LYS A 370 -9.97 22.99 5.13
C LYS A 370 -10.86 23.80 6.08
N SER A 371 -12.18 23.56 6.13
CA SER A 371 -13.10 24.31 7.00
C SER A 371 -12.81 24.19 8.50
N ILE A 372 -12.39 23.02 8.99
CA ILE A 372 -11.96 22.85 10.40
C ILE A 372 -10.75 23.74 10.70
N ASN A 373 -9.71 23.66 9.86
CA ASN A 373 -8.47 24.42 10.03
C ASN A 373 -8.63 25.94 9.81
N PHE A 374 -9.54 26.35 8.92
CA PHE A 374 -9.79 27.75 8.57
C PHE A 374 -11.02 28.36 9.26
N ALA A 375 -11.66 27.67 10.22
CA ALA A 375 -12.69 28.23 11.11
C ALA A 375 -12.10 29.19 12.18
N SER A 376 -11.06 29.95 11.81
CA SER A 376 -10.45 31.01 12.61
C SER A 376 -11.34 32.26 12.56
N ARG A 377 -12.14 32.45 13.63
CA ARG A 377 -12.93 33.67 13.95
C ARG A 377 -13.36 34.48 12.72
N MET A 378 -14.47 34.09 12.08
CA MET A 378 -15.28 35.06 11.34
C MET A 378 -15.50 36.29 12.23
N GLN A 379 -15.39 37.48 11.63
CA GLN A 379 -15.19 38.75 12.32
C GLN A 379 -16.08 38.93 13.55
N GLN A 380 -15.49 39.50 14.60
CA GLN A 380 -16.25 39.96 15.76
C GLN A 380 -17.33 40.99 15.33
N ASP A 381 -18.39 41.05 16.12
CA ASP A 381 -19.34 42.16 16.26
C ASP A 381 -20.44 42.36 15.20
N ALA A 382 -20.46 41.65 14.06
CA ALA A 382 -21.56 41.76 13.10
C ALA A 382 -22.91 41.15 13.58
N PHE A 383 -22.87 40.08 14.37
CA PHE A 383 -24.07 39.30 14.77
C PHE A 383 -24.05 38.87 16.25
N GLN A 384 -23.74 39.79 17.17
CA GLN A 384 -24.20 39.70 18.55
C GLN A 384 -25.51 40.49 18.69
N SER A 385 -26.63 39.79 18.88
CA SER A 385 -27.87 40.44 19.31
C SER A 385 -27.77 40.73 20.81
N ILE A 386 -27.18 41.87 21.16
CA ILE A 386 -27.12 42.37 22.54
C ILE A 386 -28.49 42.99 22.87
N LEU A 387 -29.48 42.11 23.05
CA LEU A 387 -30.81 42.47 23.52
C LEU A 387 -30.77 42.54 25.06
N ASP A 388 -30.70 43.75 25.60
CA ASP A 388 -30.60 43.96 27.04
C ASP A 388 -31.85 43.42 27.76
N ARG A 389 -31.62 42.56 28.76
CA ARG A 389 -32.65 42.00 29.64
C ARG A 389 -33.41 43.08 30.41
N SER A 390 -32.85 44.28 30.61
CA SER A 390 -33.56 45.39 31.26
C SER A 390 -34.75 45.91 30.44
N THR A 391 -34.78 45.68 29.12
CA THR A 391 -35.71 46.36 28.20
C THR A 391 -37.09 45.73 28.09
N LEU A 392 -37.28 44.49 28.57
CA LEU A 392 -38.51 43.71 28.35
C LEU A 392 -38.93 42.94 29.61
N SER A 393 -40.16 43.18 30.08
CA SER A 393 -40.77 42.38 31.16
C SER A 393 -40.91 40.92 30.73
N ALA A 394 -40.09 40.08 31.36
CA ALA A 394 -40.08 38.62 31.25
C ALA A 394 -40.83 37.93 32.41
N ASP A 395 -41.44 38.71 33.32
CA ASP A 395 -42.03 38.27 34.59
C ASP A 395 -43.23 37.31 34.45
N LYS A 396 -43.71 37.08 33.22
CA LYS A 396 -44.77 36.14 32.86
C LYS A 396 -44.27 34.93 32.05
N ASP A 397 -43.00 34.89 31.69
CA ASP A 397 -42.38 33.77 31.01
C ASP A 397 -41.97 32.73 32.07
N VAL A 398 -42.49 31.50 31.97
CA VAL A 398 -42.23 30.46 32.97
C VAL A 398 -40.75 30.14 33.12
N PHE A 399 -39.98 30.25 32.02
CA PHE A 399 -38.55 29.97 31.99
C PHE A 399 -37.70 31.04 32.69
N ASN A 400 -38.26 32.20 33.04
CA ASN A 400 -37.56 33.29 33.73
C ASN A 400 -37.10 32.92 35.16
N HIS A 401 -37.60 31.79 35.69
CA HIS A 401 -37.22 31.24 37.00
C HIS A 401 -35.99 30.31 36.94
N PHE A 402 -35.52 29.92 35.75
CA PHE A 402 -34.36 29.04 35.61
C PHE A 402 -33.05 29.85 35.51
N PRO A 403 -31.95 29.35 36.12
CA PRO A 403 -30.66 29.99 36.01
C PRO A 403 -30.06 29.81 34.60
N PRO A 404 -29.15 30.69 34.14
CA PRO A 404 -28.63 30.70 32.77
C PRO A 404 -28.05 29.37 32.29
N GLU A 405 -27.45 28.59 33.19
CA GLU A 405 -26.84 27.28 32.91
C GLU A 405 -27.88 26.22 32.54
N ILE A 406 -29.07 26.28 33.14
CA ILE A 406 -30.20 25.40 32.79
C ILE A 406 -30.81 25.83 31.46
N LEU A 407 -30.89 27.14 31.18
CA LEU A 407 -31.33 27.66 29.89
C LEU A 407 -30.34 27.28 28.77
N GLU A 408 -29.02 27.41 28.99
CA GLU A 408 -27.98 26.91 28.08
C GLU A 408 -28.13 25.39 27.87
N LYS A 409 -28.33 24.61 28.94
CA LYS A 409 -28.46 23.16 28.83
C LYS A 409 -29.74 22.71 28.08
N ILE A 410 -30.84 23.46 28.17
CA ILE A 410 -32.06 23.20 27.39
C ILE A 410 -31.78 23.38 25.89
N VAL A 411 -31.18 24.48 25.45
CA VAL A 411 -30.88 24.68 24.02
C VAL A 411 -29.77 23.75 23.50
N MET A 412 -28.86 23.28 24.36
CA MET A 412 -27.83 22.28 23.99
C MET A 412 -28.35 20.85 23.79
N VAL A 413 -29.63 20.57 24.04
CA VAL A 413 -30.25 19.23 23.93
C VAL A 413 -31.40 19.22 22.92
N LEU A 414 -31.81 20.40 22.43
CA LEU A 414 -32.87 20.54 21.44
C LEU A 414 -32.29 20.70 20.02
N PRO A 415 -32.86 20.04 19.00
CA PRO A 415 -32.53 20.29 17.60
C PRO A 415 -32.73 21.75 17.20
N SER A 416 -31.95 22.25 16.22
CA SER A 416 -32.04 23.63 15.72
C SER A 416 -33.47 24.13 15.38
N PRO A 417 -34.38 23.33 14.77
CA PRO A 417 -35.77 23.74 14.55
C PRO A 417 -36.59 23.94 15.84
N ASP A 418 -36.34 23.13 16.87
CA ASP A 418 -36.99 23.25 18.17
C ASP A 418 -36.43 24.43 18.96
N VAL A 419 -35.12 24.67 18.87
CA VAL A 419 -34.49 25.88 19.41
C VAL A 419 -35.05 27.14 18.74
N HIS A 420 -35.25 27.13 17.42
CA HIS A 420 -35.91 28.23 16.71
C HIS A 420 -37.35 28.44 17.21
N SER A 421 -38.13 27.37 17.30
CA SER A 421 -39.52 27.40 17.78
C SER A 421 -39.64 27.87 19.23
N LEU A 422 -38.74 27.43 20.10
CA LEU A 422 -38.64 27.85 21.50
C LEU A 422 -38.26 29.34 21.62
N ARG A 423 -37.38 29.85 20.76
CA ARG A 423 -37.05 31.28 20.68
C ARG A 423 -38.16 32.16 20.11
N LEU A 424 -39.08 31.60 19.32
CA LEU A 424 -40.32 32.29 18.92
C LEU A 424 -41.36 32.28 20.06
N ALA A 425 -41.44 31.20 20.83
CA ALA A 425 -42.44 31.02 21.88
C ALA A 425 -42.09 31.68 23.23
N SER A 426 -40.81 31.74 23.61
CA SER A 426 -40.32 32.28 24.89
C SER A 426 -39.39 33.47 24.69
N ARG A 427 -39.64 34.54 25.45
CA ARG A 427 -38.81 35.77 25.44
C ARG A 427 -37.47 35.56 26.14
N VAL A 428 -37.45 34.68 27.14
CA VAL A 428 -36.23 34.27 27.85
C VAL A 428 -35.27 33.57 26.90
N PHE A 429 -35.76 32.68 26.04
CA PHE A 429 -34.94 32.06 25.00
C PHE A 429 -34.66 32.99 23.81
N ALA A 430 -35.62 33.84 23.39
CA ALA A 430 -35.41 34.83 22.34
C ALA A 430 -34.19 35.74 22.60
N THR A 431 -33.97 36.10 23.86
CA THR A 431 -32.86 36.97 24.33
C THR A 431 -31.62 36.20 24.81
N LEU A 432 -31.63 34.86 24.80
CA LEU A 432 -30.48 34.06 25.22
C LEU A 432 -29.37 34.07 24.17
N SER A 433 -28.14 34.41 24.55
CA SER A 433 -26.97 34.31 23.68
C SER A 433 -26.57 32.84 23.45
N LEU A 434 -26.43 32.43 22.19
CA LEU A 434 -25.97 31.07 21.82
C LEU A 434 -24.44 31.01 21.87
N SER A 435 -23.91 30.29 22.87
CA SER A 435 -22.47 30.15 23.12
C SER A 435 -21.79 29.17 22.17
N GLU A 436 -20.45 29.20 22.12
CA GLU A 436 -19.65 28.18 21.40
C GLU A 436 -19.93 26.74 21.88
N ARG A 437 -20.46 26.53 23.10
CA ARG A 437 -20.88 25.20 23.57
C ARG A 437 -22.17 24.73 22.88
N PHE A 438 -23.11 25.63 22.65
CA PHE A 438 -24.31 25.34 21.86
C PHE A 438 -23.95 25.01 20.41
N TRP A 439 -23.02 25.75 19.80
CA TRP A 439 -22.59 25.45 18.42
C TRP A 439 -21.80 24.14 18.35
N ALA A 440 -21.04 23.78 19.39
CA ALA A 440 -20.40 22.47 19.51
C ALA A 440 -21.42 21.32 19.68
N SER A 441 -22.54 21.53 20.38
CA SER A 441 -23.54 20.46 20.57
C SER A 441 -24.22 20.05 19.26
N GLN A 442 -24.26 20.92 18.24
CA GLN A 442 -24.81 20.58 16.92
C GLN A 442 -24.01 19.51 16.15
N PHE A 443 -22.79 19.18 16.61
CA PHE A 443 -21.96 18.10 16.09
C PHE A 443 -22.04 16.82 16.94
N THR A 444 -22.81 16.82 18.04
CA THR A 444 -22.98 15.65 18.90
C THR A 444 -24.09 14.72 18.41
N GLU A 445 -24.14 13.51 18.95
CA GLU A 445 -25.14 12.50 18.60
C GLU A 445 -26.59 13.06 18.70
N GLY A 446 -27.46 12.62 17.80
CA GLY A 446 -28.81 13.16 17.64
C GLY A 446 -28.92 14.57 17.01
N HIS A 447 -27.81 15.26 16.73
CA HIS A 447 -27.83 16.60 16.12
C HIS A 447 -27.35 16.62 14.64
N GLU A 448 -27.52 17.77 14.00
CA GLU A 448 -27.46 18.00 12.56
C GLU A 448 -26.12 17.63 11.89
N PHE A 449 -24.99 17.78 12.58
CA PHE A 449 -23.65 17.46 12.07
C PHE A 449 -23.00 16.29 12.83
N ASN A 450 -23.80 15.36 13.38
CA ASN A 450 -23.33 14.19 14.13
C ASN A 450 -22.41 13.24 13.34
N TYR A 451 -22.35 13.38 12.01
CA TYR A 451 -21.56 12.54 11.11
C TYR A 451 -20.09 12.97 10.98
N LEU A 452 -19.65 13.96 11.76
CA LEU A 452 -18.34 14.60 11.68
C LEU A 452 -17.50 14.47 12.99
N PRO A 453 -17.35 13.27 13.61
CA PRO A 453 -16.70 13.14 14.93
C PRO A 453 -15.26 13.67 15.02
N GLU A 454 -14.51 13.77 13.92
CA GLU A 454 -13.15 14.29 13.91
C GLU A 454 -13.05 15.77 14.32
N VAL A 455 -14.16 16.52 14.29
CA VAL A 455 -14.22 17.89 14.84
C VAL A 455 -13.93 17.92 16.34
N PHE A 456 -14.08 16.80 17.07
CA PHE A 456 -13.69 16.71 18.48
C PHE A 456 -12.23 16.29 18.67
N ALA A 457 -11.63 15.60 17.69
CA ALA A 457 -10.21 15.27 17.68
C ALA A 457 -9.33 16.48 17.28
N THR A 458 -9.80 17.29 16.32
CA THR A 458 -9.21 18.60 15.97
C THR A 458 -10.26 19.72 16.07
N PRO A 459 -10.49 20.29 17.26
CA PRO A 459 -11.49 21.34 17.47
C PRO A 459 -11.26 22.62 16.63
N PRO A 460 -12.31 23.18 16.01
CA PRO A 460 -12.23 24.47 15.32
C PRO A 460 -12.00 25.62 16.31
N THR A 461 -11.43 26.72 15.83
CA THR A 461 -11.23 27.95 16.65
C THR A 461 -12.54 28.67 16.97
N SER A 462 -13.61 28.47 16.18
CA SER A 462 -14.99 28.78 16.53
C SER A 462 -15.93 27.73 15.93
N TRP A 463 -16.72 27.09 16.78
CA TRP A 463 -17.78 26.17 16.40
C TRP A 463 -18.91 26.89 15.67
N ARG A 464 -19.21 28.14 16.07
CA ARG A 464 -20.17 28.99 15.35
C ARG A 464 -19.73 29.24 13.91
N ALA A 465 -18.45 29.56 13.71
CA ALA A 465 -17.90 29.79 12.36
C ALA A 465 -17.92 28.51 11.52
N LEU A 466 -17.56 27.36 12.10
CA LEU A 466 -17.64 26.06 11.42
C LEU A 466 -19.08 25.73 11.00
N TYR A 467 -20.04 25.75 11.94
CA TYR A 467 -21.45 25.46 11.68
C TYR A 467 -22.04 26.34 10.56
N LEU A 468 -21.83 27.66 10.65
CA LEU A 468 -22.31 28.59 9.63
C LEU A 468 -21.61 28.40 8.28
N SER A 469 -20.34 27.97 8.24
CA SER A 469 -19.68 27.64 6.98
C SER A 469 -20.26 26.37 6.35
N LEU A 470 -20.51 25.32 7.14
CA LEU A 470 -21.06 24.06 6.65
C LEU A 470 -22.48 24.25 6.08
N HIS A 471 -23.29 25.11 6.70
CA HIS A 471 -24.59 25.56 6.18
C HIS A 471 -24.54 26.22 4.79
N ILE A 472 -23.37 26.73 4.35
CA ILE A 472 -23.22 27.39 3.04
C ILE A 472 -22.77 26.39 1.96
N TRP A 473 -21.86 25.46 2.27
CA TRP A 473 -21.21 24.62 1.24
C TRP A 473 -21.42 23.11 1.38
N ALA A 474 -21.84 22.58 2.53
CA ALA A 474 -21.90 21.13 2.74
C ALA A 474 -22.94 20.44 1.85
N SER A 475 -24.07 21.10 1.58
CA SER A 475 -25.12 20.61 0.68
C SER A 475 -24.70 20.57 -0.80
N GLU A 476 -23.68 21.34 -1.19
CA GLU A 476 -23.13 21.35 -2.55
C GLU A 476 -21.91 20.42 -2.70
N ASN A 477 -21.47 19.78 -1.61
CA ASN A 477 -20.29 18.92 -1.63
C ASN A 477 -20.66 17.43 -1.63
N SER A 478 -20.33 16.77 -2.75
CA SER A 478 -20.59 15.34 -2.96
C SER A 478 -20.05 14.43 -1.84
N GLY A 479 -18.88 14.72 -1.27
CA GLY A 479 -18.29 13.94 -0.18
C GLY A 479 -19.06 14.08 1.13
N MET A 480 -19.48 15.31 1.47
CA MET A 480 -20.33 15.57 2.64
C MET A 480 -21.68 14.86 2.52
N GLY A 481 -22.32 14.93 1.33
CA GLY A 481 -23.58 14.23 1.06
C GLY A 481 -23.42 12.69 1.06
N SER A 482 -22.30 12.18 0.54
CA SER A 482 -21.96 10.74 0.63
C SER A 482 -21.86 10.30 2.09
N ARG A 483 -21.17 11.10 2.92
CA ARG A 483 -20.91 10.80 4.33
C ARG A 483 -22.15 10.89 5.21
N SER A 484 -22.93 11.97 5.13
CA SER A 484 -24.16 12.13 5.92
C SER A 484 -25.18 11.03 5.64
N ARG A 485 -25.19 10.51 4.41
CA ARG A 485 -25.99 9.37 3.94
C ARG A 485 -25.48 8.00 4.42
N VAL A 486 -24.16 7.81 4.53
CA VAL A 486 -23.55 6.54 5.01
C VAL A 486 -23.57 6.45 6.53
N TRP A 487 -23.49 7.57 7.25
CA TRP A 487 -23.29 7.60 8.70
C TRP A 487 -24.34 6.84 9.53
N PRO A 488 -25.65 6.90 9.25
CA PRO A 488 -26.66 6.11 9.98
C PRO A 488 -26.33 4.61 9.99
N SER A 489 -26.05 4.02 8.82
CA SER A 489 -25.61 2.62 8.67
C SER A 489 -24.39 2.26 9.51
N VAL A 490 -23.44 3.19 9.69
CA VAL A 490 -22.24 2.98 10.52
C VAL A 490 -22.63 2.92 12.00
N LYS A 491 -23.54 3.80 12.44
CA LYS A 491 -24.04 3.84 13.82
C LYS A 491 -24.91 2.63 14.15
N ASP A 492 -25.81 2.23 13.23
CA ASP A 492 -26.67 1.06 13.38
C ASP A 492 -25.85 -0.25 13.44
N LEU A 493 -24.80 -0.36 12.62
CA LEU A 493 -23.87 -1.49 12.68
C LEU A 493 -23.06 -1.50 14.00
N HIS A 494 -22.57 -0.35 14.47
CA HIS A 494 -21.92 -0.25 15.78
C HIS A 494 -22.84 -0.65 16.93
N GLU A 495 -24.10 -0.21 16.92
CA GLU A 495 -25.06 -0.55 17.96
C GLU A 495 -25.41 -2.05 17.93
N THR A 496 -25.59 -2.63 16.74
CA THR A 496 -25.78 -4.08 16.57
C THR A 496 -24.59 -4.87 17.13
N LEU A 497 -23.36 -4.46 16.83
CA LEU A 497 -22.14 -5.10 17.34
C LEU A 497 -22.00 -4.98 18.87
N ARG A 498 -22.44 -3.86 19.46
CA ARG A 498 -22.49 -3.68 20.92
C ARG A 498 -23.55 -4.56 21.58
N GLN A 499 -24.69 -4.76 20.93
CA GLN A 499 -25.76 -5.64 21.43
C GLN A 499 -25.41 -7.13 21.32
N MET A 500 -24.57 -7.52 20.35
CA MET A 500 -24.03 -8.89 20.24
C MET A 500 -22.91 -9.20 21.24
N LYS A 501 -22.33 -8.17 21.87
CA LYS A 501 -21.20 -8.32 22.78
C LYS A 501 -21.61 -9.12 24.01
N ASP A 502 -20.84 -10.18 24.28
CA ASP A 502 -21.09 -11.15 25.37
C ASP A 502 -22.45 -11.90 25.25
N VAL A 503 -23.05 -11.96 24.05
CA VAL A 503 -24.27 -12.72 23.74
C VAL A 503 -23.97 -13.91 22.82
N ASP A 504 -24.36 -15.12 23.25
CA ASP A 504 -24.30 -16.30 22.40
C ASP A 504 -25.36 -16.25 21.28
N CYS A 505 -24.90 -16.24 20.03
CA CYS A 505 -25.75 -16.22 18.85
C CYS A 505 -26.35 -17.62 18.61
N LEU A 506 -27.48 -17.94 19.25
CA LEU A 506 -28.18 -19.23 19.14
C LEU A 506 -28.95 -19.44 17.82
N GLY A 507 -28.49 -18.81 16.73
CA GLY A 507 -29.07 -18.95 15.40
C GLY A 507 -28.51 -20.17 14.65
N ASN A 508 -29.29 -20.72 13.72
CA ASN A 508 -28.75 -21.63 12.71
C ASN A 508 -27.98 -20.81 11.67
N VAL A 509 -26.83 -21.31 11.21
CA VAL A 509 -26.11 -20.73 10.07
C VAL A 509 -27.01 -20.80 8.84
N ILE A 510 -27.08 -19.70 8.08
CA ILE A 510 -27.85 -19.62 6.83
C ILE A 510 -26.86 -19.73 5.67
N ASN A 511 -27.12 -20.63 4.72
CA ASN A 511 -26.26 -20.82 3.56
C ASN A 511 -26.15 -19.51 2.74
N THR A 512 -24.91 -19.08 2.47
CA THR A 512 -24.60 -17.90 1.67
C THR A 512 -24.53 -18.24 0.18
N VAL A 513 -24.67 -17.24 -0.70
CA VAL A 513 -24.60 -17.41 -2.18
C VAL A 513 -23.23 -17.95 -2.66
N SER A 514 -22.21 -17.98 -1.80
CA SER A 514 -20.94 -18.71 -2.00
C SER A 514 -21.07 -20.25 -1.97
N GLU A 515 -22.26 -20.81 -1.78
CA GLU A 515 -22.56 -22.24 -1.95
C GLU A 515 -23.67 -22.49 -3.00
N PRO A 516 -23.45 -22.28 -4.31
CA PRO A 516 -24.39 -22.76 -5.35
C PRO A 516 -24.34 -24.30 -5.43
N GLU A 517 -23.11 -24.81 -5.41
CA GLU A 517 -22.73 -26.13 -4.93
C GLU A 517 -21.68 -25.86 -3.84
N ALA A 518 -21.58 -26.70 -2.81
CA ALA A 518 -20.50 -26.52 -1.83
C ALA A 518 -19.14 -26.70 -2.56
N PRO A 519 -18.14 -25.84 -2.36
CA PRO A 519 -16.79 -26.14 -2.82
C PRO A 519 -16.41 -27.52 -2.26
N LYS A 520 -15.71 -28.35 -3.05
CA LYS A 520 -15.11 -29.61 -2.56
C LYS A 520 -14.52 -29.30 -1.18
N PRO A 521 -14.90 -30.03 -0.12
CA PRO A 521 -14.75 -29.55 1.26
C PRO A 521 -13.32 -29.08 1.47
N MET A 522 -13.16 -27.78 1.82
CA MET A 522 -11.85 -27.13 1.92
C MET A 522 -10.86 -28.09 2.57
N PRO A 523 -9.72 -28.42 1.93
CA PRO A 523 -8.79 -29.43 2.45
C PRO A 523 -8.50 -29.10 3.91
N GLU A 524 -8.84 -30.06 4.80
CA GLU A 524 -9.44 -29.79 6.12
C GLU A 524 -8.86 -28.55 6.82
N PRO A 525 -9.69 -27.65 7.40
CA PRO A 525 -9.33 -26.28 7.81
C PRO A 525 -8.05 -26.23 8.68
N GLY A 526 -6.93 -26.25 7.97
CA GLY A 526 -5.71 -26.82 8.53
C GLY A 526 -4.95 -25.81 9.35
N LEU A 527 -4.17 -26.32 10.30
CA LEU A 527 -3.29 -25.48 11.09
C LEU A 527 -2.29 -24.77 10.15
N PHE A 528 -2.22 -23.45 10.30
CA PHE A 528 -1.19 -22.62 9.70
C PHE A 528 -0.25 -22.13 10.81
N ILE A 529 1.00 -21.86 10.47
CA ILE A 529 1.89 -21.10 11.34
C ILE A 529 1.31 -19.68 11.48
N SER A 530 1.16 -19.18 12.71
CA SER A 530 0.66 -17.82 13.00
C SER A 530 1.74 -16.88 13.55
N GLY A 531 2.83 -17.46 14.05
CA GLY A 531 4.00 -16.72 14.51
C GLY A 531 5.11 -17.66 14.98
N LEU A 532 6.30 -17.09 15.17
CA LEU A 532 7.51 -17.76 15.64
C LEU A 532 8.02 -17.05 16.90
N MET A 533 8.62 -17.81 17.81
CA MET A 533 9.31 -17.28 18.99
C MET A 533 10.71 -17.88 19.05
N PHE A 534 11.72 -17.02 19.06
CA PHE A 534 13.12 -17.40 19.17
C PHE A 534 13.58 -17.16 20.61
N VAL A 535 14.15 -18.17 21.26
CA VAL A 535 14.59 -18.10 22.66
C VAL A 535 16.10 -18.28 22.71
N GLY A 536 16.82 -17.29 23.25
CA GLY A 536 18.25 -17.33 23.46
C GLY A 536 18.64 -18.21 24.66
N ALA A 537 19.92 -18.61 24.71
CA ALA A 537 20.47 -19.41 25.81
C ALA A 537 20.51 -18.65 27.16
N ASP A 538 20.31 -17.33 27.15
CA ASP A 538 20.13 -16.45 28.31
C ASP A 538 18.66 -16.36 28.77
N GLY A 539 17.72 -16.96 28.03
CA GLY A 539 16.28 -16.89 28.28
C GLY A 539 15.60 -15.62 27.75
N VAL A 540 16.33 -14.72 27.07
CA VAL A 540 15.72 -13.62 26.32
C VAL A 540 15.01 -14.19 25.09
N PHE A 541 13.86 -13.65 24.72
CA PHE A 541 13.12 -14.11 23.56
C PHE A 541 12.67 -12.97 22.65
N GLU A 542 12.70 -13.24 21.35
CA GLU A 542 12.14 -12.40 20.30
C GLU A 542 10.94 -13.10 19.67
N SER A 543 10.01 -12.34 19.07
CA SER A 543 8.78 -12.90 18.49
C SER A 543 8.36 -12.22 17.20
N LEU A 544 7.87 -13.03 16.26
CA LEU A 544 7.47 -12.62 14.93
C LEU A 544 6.06 -13.15 14.64
N GLY A 545 5.10 -12.26 14.36
CA GLY A 545 3.70 -12.65 14.19
C GLY A 545 2.95 -12.84 15.50
N TYR A 546 1.85 -13.62 15.45
CA TYR A 546 0.97 -13.86 16.58
C TYR A 546 1.30 -15.20 17.27
N THR A 547 1.49 -15.18 18.60
CA THR A 547 1.85 -16.39 19.37
C THR A 547 0.75 -16.76 20.37
N HIS A 548 0.10 -17.92 20.14
CA HIS A 548 -0.93 -18.44 21.03
C HIS A 548 -0.36 -19.49 22.01
N LYS A 549 -0.17 -19.10 23.28
CA LYS A 549 0.60 -19.86 24.29
C LYS A 549 0.20 -21.33 24.48
N SER A 550 -1.06 -21.71 24.23
CA SER A 550 -1.52 -23.10 24.37
C SER A 550 -1.36 -23.96 23.11
N GLN A 551 -0.81 -23.41 22.03
CA GLN A 551 -0.59 -24.09 20.73
C GLN A 551 0.86 -23.97 20.25
N MET A 552 1.76 -23.41 21.07
CA MET A 552 3.18 -23.32 20.74
C MET A 552 3.83 -24.70 20.75
N GLN A 553 4.48 -25.06 19.65
CA GLN A 553 5.31 -26.27 19.54
C GLN A 553 6.77 -25.89 19.75
N HIS A 554 7.47 -26.61 20.62
CA HIS A 554 8.88 -26.33 20.95
C HIS A 554 9.82 -27.16 20.08
N LEU A 555 10.45 -26.51 19.10
CA LEU A 555 11.56 -27.10 18.35
C LEU A 555 12.81 -27.13 19.23
N THR A 556 13.26 -28.33 19.61
CA THR A 556 14.49 -28.52 20.38
C THR A 556 15.66 -28.70 19.43
N LEU A 557 16.76 -27.97 19.68
CA LEU A 557 17.99 -28.02 18.90
C LEU A 557 19.12 -28.63 19.76
N PRO A 558 20.15 -29.26 19.16
CA PRO A 558 21.34 -29.68 19.90
C PRO A 558 22.07 -28.48 20.53
N GLU A 559 22.57 -28.63 21.76
CA GLU A 559 23.20 -27.55 22.53
C GLU A 559 24.47 -26.97 21.87
N ASP A 560 25.08 -27.72 20.96
CA ASP A 560 26.31 -27.40 20.24
C ASP A 560 26.09 -26.90 18.79
N GLN A 561 24.84 -26.80 18.31
CA GLN A 561 24.53 -26.49 16.92
C GLN A 561 23.73 -25.18 16.74
N HIS A 562 24.23 -24.30 15.87
CA HIS A 562 23.53 -23.08 15.47
C HIS A 562 22.54 -23.33 14.31
N VAL A 563 21.46 -22.56 14.28
CA VAL A 563 20.51 -22.54 13.15
C VAL A 563 21.18 -21.90 11.92
N LYS A 564 21.20 -22.64 10.81
CA LYS A 564 21.66 -22.16 9.49
C LYS A 564 20.52 -21.82 8.53
N GLY A 565 19.30 -22.25 8.85
CA GLY A 565 18.15 -22.00 8.00
C GLY A 565 16.84 -22.58 8.51
N PHE A 566 15.86 -22.61 7.63
CA PHE A 566 14.57 -23.28 7.85
C PHE A 566 14.15 -24.06 6.61
N GLU A 567 13.49 -25.19 6.79
CA GLU A 567 12.67 -25.79 5.74
C GLU A 567 11.21 -25.44 6.02
N VAL A 568 10.50 -24.97 5.01
CA VAL A 568 9.09 -24.56 5.09
C VAL A 568 8.25 -25.41 4.14
N ALA A 569 7.12 -25.89 4.64
CA ALA A 569 6.09 -26.55 3.84
C ALA A 569 4.98 -25.54 3.56
N LEU A 570 4.67 -25.37 2.29
CA LEU A 570 3.92 -24.23 1.75
C LEU A 570 2.65 -24.72 1.04
N ASP A 571 1.59 -23.94 1.23
CA ASP A 571 0.31 -24.06 0.55
C ASP A 571 0.01 -22.71 -0.13
N PHE A 572 -0.86 -22.69 -1.13
CA PHE A 572 -1.25 -21.44 -1.82
C PHE A 572 -1.90 -20.43 -0.87
N CYS A 573 -2.40 -20.88 0.28
CA CYS A 573 -2.90 -20.03 1.37
C CYS A 573 -1.85 -19.57 2.39
N GLY A 574 -0.64 -20.15 2.45
CA GLY A 574 0.41 -19.77 3.41
C GLY A 574 1.24 -20.95 3.97
N VAL A 575 1.97 -20.70 5.07
CA VAL A 575 2.91 -21.67 5.67
C VAL A 575 2.17 -22.69 6.55
N ARG A 576 2.25 -23.97 6.17
CA ARG A 576 1.63 -25.11 6.87
C ARG A 576 2.51 -25.69 7.96
N ALA A 577 3.81 -25.85 7.66
CA ALA A 577 4.78 -26.37 8.63
C ALA A 577 6.17 -25.73 8.46
N ILE A 578 6.97 -25.81 9.53
CA ILE A 578 8.35 -25.32 9.55
C ILE A 578 9.27 -26.25 10.37
N ALA A 579 10.47 -26.49 9.88
CA ALA A 579 11.59 -27.09 10.61
C ALA A 579 12.81 -26.17 10.57
N ALA A 580 13.65 -26.20 11.59
CA ALA A 580 14.92 -25.49 11.60
C ALA A 580 16.04 -26.36 11.02
N ILE A 581 16.93 -25.78 10.20
CA ILE A 581 18.13 -26.43 9.67
C ILE A 581 19.31 -26.09 10.58
N THR A 582 20.04 -27.09 11.04
CA THR A 582 21.20 -26.93 11.93
C THR A 582 22.53 -26.83 11.18
N GLN A 583 23.64 -26.72 11.92
CA GLN A 583 24.97 -26.49 11.37
C GLN A 583 25.56 -27.68 10.58
N ASP A 584 25.15 -28.92 10.87
CA ASP A 584 25.54 -30.10 10.08
C ASP A 584 24.66 -30.31 8.83
N GLY A 585 23.64 -29.47 8.64
CA GLY A 585 22.71 -29.53 7.52
C GLY A 585 21.47 -30.41 7.76
N THR A 586 21.37 -31.07 8.92
CA THR A 586 20.15 -31.80 9.32
C THR A 586 19.01 -30.85 9.71
N THR A 587 17.80 -31.39 9.82
CA THR A 587 16.59 -30.65 10.20
C THR A 587 16.08 -31.08 11.58
N SER A 588 15.48 -30.14 12.30
CA SER A 588 14.71 -30.43 13.51
C SER A 588 13.46 -31.27 13.18
N SER A 589 12.75 -31.71 14.22
CA SER A 589 11.33 -32.06 14.06
C SER A 589 10.58 -30.90 13.37
N TRP A 590 9.55 -31.23 12.59
CA TRP A 590 8.63 -30.23 12.04
C TRP A 590 7.67 -29.73 13.12
N ALA A 591 7.35 -28.44 13.07
CA ALA A 591 6.19 -27.86 13.73
C ALA A 591 5.10 -27.66 12.67
N GLY A 592 3.93 -28.29 12.84
CA GLY A 592 2.93 -28.48 11.78
C GLY A 592 3.17 -29.75 10.95
N ASP A 593 2.33 -29.99 9.95
CA ASP A 593 2.42 -31.17 9.06
C ASP A 593 2.99 -30.78 7.67
N PRO A 594 4.14 -31.34 7.24
CA PRO A 594 4.74 -31.11 5.92
C PRO A 594 4.31 -32.15 4.85
N ALA A 595 3.38 -33.06 5.15
CA ALA A 595 2.87 -34.02 4.18
C ALA A 595 2.06 -33.33 3.07
N ASN A 596 2.22 -33.78 1.83
CA ASN A 596 1.47 -33.32 0.64
C ASN A 596 1.58 -31.82 0.31
N TYR A 597 2.50 -31.07 0.92
CA TYR A 597 2.74 -29.65 0.66
C TYR A 597 4.13 -29.44 0.05
N PRO A 598 4.27 -28.65 -1.04
CA PRO A 598 5.57 -28.25 -1.57
C PRO A 598 6.50 -27.63 -0.54
N ARG A 599 7.80 -27.92 -0.64
CA ARG A 599 8.81 -27.56 0.36
C ARG A 599 9.91 -26.67 -0.24
N ARG A 600 10.37 -25.69 0.54
CA ARG A 600 11.47 -24.77 0.17
C ARG A 600 12.49 -24.66 1.27
N ARG A 601 13.77 -24.55 0.89
CA ARG A 601 14.91 -24.40 1.79
C ARG A 601 15.29 -22.92 1.92
N LEU A 602 15.27 -22.40 3.15
CA LEU A 602 15.74 -21.05 3.49
C LEU A 602 17.07 -21.20 4.23
N TYR A 603 18.17 -21.45 3.52
CA TYR A 603 19.46 -21.87 4.11
C TYR A 603 20.64 -21.01 3.64
N ASP A 604 21.52 -20.59 4.56
CA ASP A 604 22.83 -20.05 4.17
C ASP A 604 23.99 -20.80 4.86
N VAL A 605 25.11 -20.90 4.14
CA VAL A 605 26.36 -21.49 4.65
C VAL A 605 26.92 -20.66 5.80
N GLU A 606 26.80 -19.32 5.72
CA GLU A 606 27.27 -18.42 6.78
C GLU A 606 26.23 -18.33 7.93
N GLY A 607 24.95 -18.50 7.59
CA GLY A 607 23.79 -18.55 8.50
C GLY A 607 22.78 -17.43 8.18
N ILE A 608 21.57 -17.52 8.73
CA ILE A 608 20.59 -16.42 8.62
C ILE A 608 20.91 -15.37 9.69
N SER A 609 21.09 -14.11 9.29
CA SER A 609 21.19 -12.99 10.22
C SER A 609 19.87 -12.23 10.41
N LEU A 610 18.91 -12.38 9.48
CA LEU A 610 17.72 -11.54 9.43
C LEU A 610 16.52 -12.20 8.73
N ILE A 611 15.40 -12.35 9.44
CA ILE A 611 14.14 -12.92 8.91
C ILE A 611 13.13 -11.78 8.59
N VAL A 612 12.24 -11.97 7.62
CA VAL A 612 10.94 -11.25 7.54
C VAL A 612 9.83 -12.24 7.27
N ALA A 613 8.69 -12.01 7.92
CA ALA A 613 7.43 -12.66 7.67
C ALA A 613 6.42 -11.66 7.11
N GLN A 614 5.53 -12.14 6.22
CA GLN A 614 4.30 -11.45 5.85
C GLN A 614 3.11 -12.22 6.43
N PHE A 615 2.05 -11.49 6.81
CA PHE A 615 0.88 -12.06 7.48
C PHE A 615 -0.42 -11.63 6.81
N ASP A 616 -1.28 -12.60 6.55
CA ASP A 616 -2.69 -12.40 6.23
C ASP A 616 -3.50 -12.52 7.53
N ALA A 617 -3.90 -11.36 8.08
CA ALA A 617 -4.43 -11.18 9.43
C ALA A 617 -3.56 -11.78 10.56
N LEU A 618 -3.68 -13.09 10.81
CA LEU A 618 -2.91 -13.85 11.83
C LEU A 618 -2.14 -15.04 11.23
N LYS A 619 -2.25 -15.30 9.93
CA LYS A 619 -1.68 -16.45 9.21
C LYS A 619 -0.36 -16.04 8.55
N LEU A 620 0.72 -16.77 8.80
CA LEU A 620 2.01 -16.59 8.12
C LEU A 620 1.87 -16.99 6.65
N VAL A 621 1.98 -16.03 5.73
CA VAL A 621 1.82 -16.27 4.29
C VAL A 621 3.13 -16.31 3.51
N SER A 622 4.15 -15.61 3.98
CA SER A 622 5.49 -15.63 3.38
C SER A 622 6.55 -15.55 4.47
N LEU A 623 7.66 -16.26 4.30
CA LEU A 623 8.82 -16.24 5.19
C LEU A 623 10.10 -16.11 4.35
N SER A 624 10.94 -15.15 4.71
CA SER A 624 12.12 -14.73 3.92
C SER A 624 13.32 -14.47 4.83
N ARG A 625 14.52 -14.49 4.24
CA ARG A 625 15.81 -14.31 4.93
C ARG A 625 16.62 -13.14 4.35
N ASP A 626 17.82 -12.92 4.88
CA ASP A 626 18.84 -12.04 4.30
C ASP A 626 19.45 -12.56 3.00
N ARG A 627 20.09 -11.64 2.26
CA ARG A 627 20.55 -11.82 0.88
C ARG A 627 21.59 -12.93 0.80
N ILE A 628 21.36 -13.90 -0.09
CA ILE A 628 22.16 -15.10 -0.28
C ILE A 628 23.66 -14.76 -0.42
N THR A 629 24.52 -15.40 0.38
CA THR A 629 25.97 -15.25 0.19
C THR A 629 26.37 -15.86 -1.16
N LYS A 630 27.24 -15.17 -1.93
CA LYS A 630 27.49 -15.41 -3.38
C LYS A 630 27.99 -16.80 -3.80
N LYS A 631 28.04 -17.77 -2.89
CA LYS A 631 28.51 -19.16 -3.08
C LYS A 631 27.37 -20.14 -3.43
N LEU A 632 26.13 -19.88 -2.99
CA LEU A 632 25.01 -20.78 -3.26
C LEU A 632 24.44 -20.52 -4.66
N GLN A 633 24.68 -21.47 -5.58
CA GLN A 633 24.15 -21.47 -6.96
C GLN A 633 23.36 -22.75 -7.30
N GLU A 634 23.06 -23.59 -6.31
CA GLU A 634 22.36 -24.85 -6.54
C GLU A 634 20.83 -24.63 -6.60
N PRO A 635 20.13 -25.16 -7.63
CA PRO A 635 18.67 -25.09 -7.71
C PRO A 635 17.96 -25.66 -6.46
N ARG A 636 18.59 -26.64 -5.79
CA ARG A 636 18.12 -27.29 -4.56
C ARG A 636 17.74 -26.28 -3.47
N ASP A 637 18.65 -25.37 -3.13
CA ASP A 637 18.49 -24.41 -2.03
C ASP A 637 17.73 -23.13 -2.43
N ARG A 638 17.24 -23.05 -3.67
CA ARG A 638 16.50 -21.88 -4.20
C ARG A 638 15.07 -22.20 -4.62
N LEU A 639 14.85 -23.29 -5.36
CA LEU A 639 13.54 -23.59 -5.95
C LEU A 639 12.55 -24.19 -4.94
N LEU A 640 11.26 -24.17 -5.30
CA LEU A 640 10.20 -24.88 -4.61
C LEU A 640 10.12 -26.32 -5.15
N TRP A 641 10.03 -27.32 -4.27
CA TRP A 641 10.08 -28.74 -4.64
C TRP A 641 8.86 -29.52 -4.15
N TYR A 642 8.45 -30.55 -4.88
CA TYR A 642 7.43 -31.51 -4.46
C TYR A 642 7.83 -32.96 -4.84
N PRO A 643 7.53 -33.97 -3.99
CA PRO A 643 6.96 -33.86 -2.65
C PRO A 643 7.98 -33.42 -1.59
N GLU A 644 9.27 -33.63 -1.86
CA GLU A 644 10.36 -33.38 -0.91
C GLU A 644 11.50 -32.60 -1.58
N ILE A 645 12.36 -31.97 -0.78
CA ILE A 645 13.56 -31.29 -1.30
C ILE A 645 14.59 -32.38 -1.66
N PRO A 646 15.14 -32.39 -2.90
CA PRO A 646 16.04 -33.46 -3.33
C PRO A 646 17.30 -33.57 -2.47
N PRO A 647 17.95 -34.74 -2.42
CA PRO A 647 19.29 -34.88 -1.83
C PRO A 647 20.33 -34.01 -2.59
N PRO A 648 21.48 -33.70 -1.97
CA PRO A 648 22.59 -33.07 -2.65
C PRO A 648 23.21 -33.99 -3.73
N GLU A 649 24.09 -33.43 -4.56
CA GLU A 649 24.97 -34.16 -5.51
C GLU A 649 24.30 -34.95 -6.65
N ILE A 650 22.98 -34.78 -6.86
CA ILE A 650 22.25 -35.34 -8.03
C ILE A 650 22.13 -34.34 -9.20
N PHE A 651 21.98 -34.86 -10.42
CA PHE A 651 21.84 -34.06 -11.64
C PHE A 651 20.40 -33.99 -12.13
N PHE A 652 19.98 -32.77 -12.47
CA PHE A 652 18.72 -32.48 -13.17
C PHE A 652 19.01 -32.14 -14.64
N ASP A 653 18.56 -33.01 -15.54
CA ASP A 653 18.75 -32.90 -16.99
C ASP A 653 17.40 -32.84 -17.70
N GLY A 654 16.95 -31.62 -18.02
CA GLY A 654 15.69 -31.37 -18.71
C GLY A 654 15.83 -30.47 -19.94
N LEU A 655 14.71 -30.25 -20.61
CA LEU A 655 14.60 -29.48 -21.86
C LEU A 655 15.13 -28.05 -21.72
N ARG A 656 15.00 -27.46 -20.53
CA ARG A 656 15.54 -26.14 -20.18
C ARG A 656 16.29 -26.23 -18.84
N PRO A 657 17.45 -25.56 -18.67
CA PRO A 657 18.15 -25.50 -17.39
C PRO A 657 17.26 -24.93 -16.28
N LEU A 658 17.39 -25.44 -15.05
CA LEU A 658 16.67 -24.97 -13.85
C LEU A 658 17.18 -23.62 -13.30
N ASP A 659 17.62 -22.70 -14.17
CA ASP A 659 18.09 -21.37 -13.76
C ASP A 659 18.06 -20.31 -14.87
N LYS A 660 17.37 -19.16 -14.62
CA LYS A 660 17.99 -17.82 -14.58
C LYS A 660 17.04 -16.62 -14.47
N LYS A 661 15.73 -16.78 -14.69
CA LYS A 661 14.84 -15.61 -14.85
C LYS A 661 13.38 -15.76 -14.43
N VAL A 662 12.98 -16.90 -13.87
CA VAL A 662 11.59 -17.10 -13.43
C VAL A 662 11.61 -17.64 -12.00
N SER A 663 11.13 -16.80 -11.10
CA SER A 663 10.82 -17.06 -9.69
C SER A 663 9.49 -17.82 -9.55
N SER A 664 9.25 -18.81 -10.42
CA SER A 664 7.92 -19.41 -10.61
C SER A 664 7.39 -19.97 -9.30
N ASN A 665 6.21 -19.52 -8.88
CA ASN A 665 5.51 -19.99 -7.68
C ASN A 665 4.98 -21.44 -7.83
N ILE A 666 5.26 -22.07 -8.97
CA ILE A 666 4.97 -23.46 -9.36
C ILE A 666 6.11 -24.37 -8.87
N PRO A 667 5.83 -25.45 -8.12
CA PRO A 667 6.84 -26.39 -7.65
C PRO A 667 7.47 -27.19 -8.80
N ILE A 668 8.76 -27.51 -8.66
CA ILE A 668 9.38 -28.60 -9.42
C ILE A 668 8.88 -29.91 -8.82
N MET A 669 8.06 -30.64 -9.57
CA MET A 669 7.57 -31.95 -9.19
C MET A 669 8.65 -33.00 -9.51
N THR A 670 8.88 -33.93 -8.59
CA THR A 670 9.90 -34.97 -8.72
C THR A 670 9.31 -36.35 -8.43
N VAL A 671 9.74 -37.34 -9.21
CA VAL A 671 9.47 -38.76 -8.99
C VAL A 671 10.80 -39.47 -8.95
N PHE A 672 11.07 -40.17 -7.85
CA PHE A 672 12.20 -41.08 -7.72
C PHE A 672 11.73 -42.52 -7.91
N PHE A 673 12.47 -43.28 -8.71
CA PHE A 673 12.26 -44.71 -8.95
C PHE A 673 12.96 -45.55 -7.87
N GLY A 674 12.81 -45.16 -6.61
CA GLY A 674 13.58 -45.66 -5.47
C GLY A 674 13.30 -44.83 -4.22
N GLU A 675 14.27 -44.81 -3.30
CA GLU A 675 14.48 -43.66 -2.41
C GLU A 675 15.41 -42.70 -3.17
N ASN A 676 16.72 -42.71 -2.89
CA ASN A 676 17.72 -41.92 -3.63
C ASN A 676 18.56 -42.75 -4.61
N ASP A 677 18.41 -44.07 -4.58
CA ASP A 677 19.27 -45.06 -5.23
C ASP A 677 18.75 -45.59 -6.58
N GLY A 678 17.51 -45.26 -6.95
CA GLY A 678 16.84 -45.82 -8.13
C GLY A 678 16.54 -47.32 -8.07
N ARG A 679 16.42 -47.93 -6.87
CA ARG A 679 16.25 -49.41 -6.71
C ARG A 679 15.03 -50.01 -7.43
N TYR A 680 14.01 -49.21 -7.72
CA TYR A 680 12.77 -49.64 -8.38
C TYR A 680 12.74 -49.36 -9.90
N ILE A 681 13.80 -48.81 -10.51
CA ILE A 681 13.79 -48.53 -11.97
C ILE A 681 13.56 -49.79 -12.82
N ARG A 682 14.14 -50.94 -12.40
CA ARG A 682 13.90 -52.25 -13.02
C ARG A 682 12.58 -52.91 -12.63
N GLN A 683 11.80 -52.25 -11.78
CA GLN A 683 10.45 -52.69 -11.43
C GLN A 683 9.38 -51.94 -12.22
N VAL A 684 9.70 -50.87 -12.94
CA VAL A 684 8.74 -50.20 -13.83
C VAL A 684 8.28 -51.18 -14.92
N THR A 685 6.97 -51.25 -15.14
CA THR A 685 6.29 -52.16 -16.08
C THR A 685 5.55 -51.42 -17.18
N SER A 686 4.95 -50.28 -16.88
CA SER A 686 4.33 -49.39 -17.88
C SER A 686 4.42 -47.93 -17.46
N ILE A 687 4.33 -47.04 -18.44
CA ILE A 687 4.26 -45.59 -18.26
C ILE A 687 2.99 -45.11 -18.99
N SER A 688 2.05 -44.56 -18.23
CA SER A 688 0.79 -44.03 -18.75
C SER A 688 0.78 -42.50 -18.73
N ILE A 689 0.40 -41.88 -19.85
CA ILE A 689 0.40 -40.42 -20.04
C ILE A 689 -1.03 -39.97 -20.27
N HIS A 690 -1.55 -39.11 -19.39
CA HIS A 690 -2.87 -38.52 -19.57
C HIS A 690 -2.76 -37.27 -20.44
N ILE A 691 -3.69 -37.16 -21.40
CA ILE A 691 -3.71 -36.12 -22.42
C ILE A 691 -5.03 -35.36 -22.31
N PHE A 692 -4.93 -34.05 -22.16
CA PHE A 692 -6.04 -33.10 -22.07
C PHE A 692 -6.23 -32.34 -23.38
N ASP A 693 -7.48 -32.09 -23.78
CA ASP A 693 -7.84 -31.28 -24.97
C ASP A 693 -7.00 -31.67 -26.20
N TRP A 694 -7.19 -32.93 -26.63
CA TRP A 694 -6.53 -33.62 -27.73
C TRP A 694 -5.01 -33.87 -27.64
N CYS A 695 -4.18 -32.92 -27.20
CA CYS A 695 -2.72 -33.07 -27.27
C CYS A 695 -1.90 -32.56 -26.07
N HIS A 696 -2.49 -31.93 -25.06
CA HIS A 696 -1.71 -31.32 -23.97
C HIS A 696 -1.39 -32.36 -22.89
N LEU A 697 -0.10 -32.62 -22.62
CA LEU A 697 0.31 -33.58 -21.60
C LEU A 697 0.16 -32.97 -20.20
N CYS A 698 -0.65 -33.61 -19.34
CA CYS A 698 -0.99 -33.10 -18.00
C CYS A 698 -0.53 -34.01 -16.84
N ARG A 699 -0.38 -35.32 -17.07
CA ARG A 699 0.07 -36.30 -16.06
C ARG A 699 0.90 -37.40 -16.72
N ILE A 700 1.97 -37.83 -16.05
CA ILE A 700 2.73 -39.04 -16.39
C ILE A 700 2.73 -39.93 -15.14
N SER A 701 2.11 -41.10 -15.23
CA SER A 701 2.06 -42.11 -14.17
C SER A 701 3.05 -43.25 -14.49
N PHE A 702 3.70 -43.78 -13.47
CA PHE A 702 4.65 -44.89 -13.57
C PHE A 702 4.09 -46.08 -12.78
N GLU A 703 3.90 -47.20 -13.47
CA GLU A 703 3.41 -48.46 -12.92
C GLU A 703 4.58 -49.41 -12.66
N PHE A 704 4.53 -50.16 -11.57
CA PHE A 704 5.62 -51.02 -11.10
C PHE A 704 5.13 -52.47 -10.88
N MET A 705 6.07 -53.43 -10.80
CA MET A 705 5.79 -54.85 -10.48
C MET A 705 5.18 -55.08 -9.08
N ASP A 706 5.20 -54.06 -8.21
CA ASP A 706 4.47 -54.04 -6.95
C ASP A 706 3.39 -52.96 -7.05
N ASP A 707 2.12 -53.39 -7.15
CA ASP A 707 0.95 -52.51 -7.31
C ASP A 707 0.79 -51.47 -6.18
N SER A 708 1.46 -51.66 -5.04
CA SER A 708 1.48 -50.68 -3.94
C SER A 708 2.41 -49.48 -4.19
N ILE A 709 3.35 -49.60 -5.14
CA ILE A 709 4.25 -48.52 -5.54
C ILE A 709 3.61 -47.77 -6.71
N GLN A 710 2.95 -46.65 -6.41
CA GLN A 710 2.50 -45.68 -7.42
C GLN A 710 3.33 -44.40 -7.36
N ARG A 711 3.67 -43.85 -8.53
CA ARG A 711 4.38 -42.56 -8.70
C ARG A 711 3.82 -41.83 -9.92
N CYS A 712 3.70 -40.50 -9.85
CA CYS A 712 3.30 -39.69 -10.99
C CYS A 712 3.91 -38.28 -10.95
N LEU A 713 4.11 -37.70 -12.14
CA LEU A 713 4.39 -36.29 -12.37
C LEU A 713 3.11 -35.62 -12.91
N GLY A 714 2.87 -34.37 -12.52
CA GLY A 714 1.61 -33.67 -12.82
C GLY A 714 0.45 -34.10 -11.92
N ASP A 715 -0.73 -33.52 -12.18
CA ASP A 715 -2.02 -33.84 -11.53
C ASP A 715 -1.98 -33.87 -9.98
N ILE A 716 -1.48 -32.77 -9.40
CA ILE A 716 -1.56 -32.46 -7.97
C ILE A 716 -2.61 -31.35 -7.80
N GLU A 717 -3.39 -31.38 -6.72
CA GLU A 717 -4.35 -30.31 -6.35
C GLU A 717 -3.68 -28.97 -5.94
N TYR A 718 -2.44 -28.72 -6.35
CA TYR A 718 -1.75 -27.44 -6.24
C TYR A 718 -2.20 -26.52 -7.39
N GLU A 719 -3.47 -26.12 -7.35
CA GLU A 719 -4.05 -25.25 -8.37
C GLU A 719 -3.56 -23.80 -8.24
N THR A 720 -2.81 -23.33 -9.24
CA THR A 720 -2.54 -21.90 -9.42
C THR A 720 -3.83 -21.16 -9.81
N MET A 721 -3.94 -19.86 -9.51
CA MET A 721 -5.15 -19.04 -9.80
C MET A 721 -5.61 -19.03 -11.27
N GLN A 722 -4.77 -19.50 -12.21
CA GLN A 722 -5.05 -19.58 -13.65
C GLN A 722 -5.35 -21.01 -14.12
N SER A 723 -5.45 -22.01 -13.23
CA SER A 723 -5.65 -23.44 -13.56
C SER A 723 -6.98 -23.74 -14.24
N SER A 724 -7.95 -22.83 -14.17
CA SER A 724 -9.28 -22.92 -14.78
C SER A 724 -9.40 -22.11 -16.08
N LEU A 725 -8.37 -21.35 -16.47
CA LEU A 725 -8.42 -20.46 -17.63
C LEU A 725 -8.00 -21.10 -18.96
N ALA A 726 -7.40 -22.29 -18.93
CA ALA A 726 -6.95 -23.02 -20.11
C ALA A 726 -8.07 -23.16 -21.16
N PRO A 727 -7.99 -22.47 -22.32
CA PRO A 727 -9.03 -22.54 -23.34
C PRO A 727 -9.13 -23.94 -23.93
N LEU A 728 -10.34 -24.48 -24.03
CA LEU A 728 -10.60 -25.67 -24.86
C LEU A 728 -10.31 -25.31 -26.32
N ARG A 729 -9.18 -25.78 -26.84
CA ARG A 729 -8.74 -25.58 -28.22
C ARG A 729 -9.55 -26.45 -29.18
N PHE A 730 -10.02 -27.61 -28.71
CA PHE A 730 -10.84 -28.56 -29.45
C PHE A 730 -12.04 -29.03 -28.58
N PRO A 731 -13.13 -28.23 -28.49
CA PRO A 731 -14.26 -28.52 -27.59
C PRO A 731 -15.05 -29.81 -27.90
N ASP A 732 -14.74 -30.52 -28.99
CA ASP A 732 -15.31 -31.80 -29.39
C ASP A 732 -14.34 -32.99 -29.15
N HIS A 733 -13.30 -32.84 -28.32
CA HIS A 733 -12.27 -33.87 -28.08
C HIS A 733 -12.14 -34.27 -26.60
N ASP A 734 -12.40 -35.54 -26.32
CA ASP A 734 -12.29 -36.15 -24.99
C ASP A 734 -10.83 -36.26 -24.50
N ASN A 735 -10.67 -36.31 -23.18
CA ASN A 735 -9.40 -36.68 -22.55
C ASN A 735 -9.04 -38.14 -22.85
N SER A 736 -7.75 -38.43 -23.05
CA SER A 736 -7.26 -39.78 -23.37
C SER A 736 -6.05 -40.18 -22.53
N THR A 737 -5.53 -41.39 -22.76
CA THR A 737 -4.32 -41.88 -22.11
C THR A 737 -3.48 -42.70 -23.09
N GLY A 738 -2.24 -42.28 -23.30
CA GLY A 738 -1.21 -43.05 -24.01
C GLY A 738 -0.49 -44.00 -23.06
N PHE A 739 0.03 -45.12 -23.57
CA PHE A 739 0.69 -46.16 -22.78
C PHE A 739 2.03 -46.55 -23.40
N PHE A 740 2.99 -46.96 -22.56
CA PHE A 740 4.32 -47.40 -22.97
C PHE A 740 4.83 -48.51 -22.03
N ASP A 741 4.72 -49.76 -22.46
CA ASP A 741 5.06 -50.94 -21.65
C ASP A 741 6.58 -51.20 -21.67
N ILE A 742 7.25 -51.10 -20.53
CA ILE A 742 8.70 -51.24 -20.42
C ILE A 742 9.08 -52.53 -19.67
N ASN A 743 9.97 -53.32 -20.25
CA ASN A 743 10.35 -54.62 -19.70
C ASN A 743 11.51 -54.51 -18.70
N GLY A 744 11.34 -53.68 -17.66
CA GLY A 744 12.38 -53.39 -16.66
C GLY A 744 12.95 -54.64 -15.99
N GLY A 745 12.11 -55.66 -15.77
CA GLY A 745 12.51 -56.96 -15.20
C GLY A 745 13.49 -57.77 -16.08
N ASN A 746 13.58 -57.49 -17.38
CA ASN A 746 14.57 -58.05 -18.29
C ASN A 746 15.73 -57.07 -18.62
N GLY A 747 15.79 -55.92 -17.97
CA GLY A 747 16.84 -54.91 -18.19
C GLY A 747 16.61 -53.97 -19.36
N GLU A 748 15.37 -53.86 -19.87
CA GLU A 748 15.00 -52.73 -20.73
C GLU A 748 14.92 -51.46 -19.86
N GLU A 749 15.74 -50.46 -20.18
CA GLU A 749 15.86 -49.22 -19.40
C GLU A 749 15.74 -48.01 -20.36
N ILE A 750 15.12 -46.93 -19.89
CA ILE A 750 14.99 -45.69 -20.66
C ILE A 750 16.39 -45.07 -20.80
N GLU A 751 16.84 -44.79 -22.02
CA GLU A 751 18.10 -44.08 -22.26
C GLU A 751 17.86 -42.56 -22.39
N SER A 752 16.75 -42.19 -23.04
CA SER A 752 16.44 -40.81 -23.38
C SER A 752 14.96 -40.63 -23.75
N PHE A 753 14.49 -39.39 -23.85
CA PHE A 753 13.18 -39.08 -24.43
C PHE A 753 13.26 -37.89 -25.38
N GLU A 754 12.24 -37.71 -26.21
CA GLU A 754 12.10 -36.58 -27.12
C GLU A 754 10.69 -35.98 -27.01
N VAL A 755 10.57 -34.65 -27.16
CA VAL A 755 9.28 -33.94 -27.12
C VAL A 755 9.05 -33.04 -28.32
N GLN A 756 7.78 -32.71 -28.57
CA GLN A 756 7.34 -31.56 -29.38
C GLN A 756 6.76 -30.46 -28.48
N PHE A 757 6.89 -29.21 -28.92
CA PHE A 757 6.33 -28.03 -28.25
C PHE A 757 5.41 -27.24 -29.17
N ASP A 758 4.32 -26.70 -28.63
CA ASP A 758 3.64 -25.53 -29.17
C ASP A 758 3.52 -24.45 -28.08
N GLN A 759 3.78 -23.19 -28.43
CA GLN A 759 3.67 -22.01 -27.55
C GLN A 759 4.25 -22.18 -26.13
N SER A 760 5.31 -23.00 -25.99
CA SER A 760 6.03 -23.42 -24.76
C SER A 760 5.42 -24.55 -23.90
N ILE A 761 4.32 -25.16 -24.33
CA ILE A 761 3.70 -26.35 -23.72
C ILE A 761 4.16 -27.62 -24.47
N ILE A 762 4.38 -28.72 -23.73
CA ILE A 762 4.70 -30.04 -24.30
C ILE A 762 3.43 -30.72 -24.82
N ILE A 763 3.41 -31.04 -26.12
CA ILE A 763 2.24 -31.60 -26.84
C ILE A 763 2.50 -32.97 -27.48
N GLY A 764 3.71 -33.50 -27.33
CA GLY A 764 4.10 -34.84 -27.78
C GLY A 764 5.31 -35.32 -26.99
N LEU A 765 5.34 -36.60 -26.65
CA LEU A 765 6.44 -37.27 -25.94
C LEU A 765 6.65 -38.66 -26.54
N ARG A 766 7.92 -39.01 -26.79
CA ARG A 766 8.34 -40.36 -27.15
C ARG A 766 9.54 -40.81 -26.33
N PHE A 767 9.53 -42.05 -25.86
CA PHE A 767 10.65 -42.62 -25.10
C PHE A 767 11.59 -43.40 -26.03
N ASN A 768 12.88 -43.40 -25.69
CA ASN A 768 13.94 -44.16 -26.33
C ASN A 768 14.62 -45.07 -25.28
N THR A 769 14.73 -46.35 -25.59
CA THR A 769 15.28 -47.37 -24.68
C THR A 769 16.67 -47.85 -25.10
N ASN A 770 17.38 -48.45 -24.15
CA ASN A 770 18.64 -49.17 -24.40
C ASN A 770 18.51 -50.35 -25.39
N THR A 771 17.30 -50.79 -25.74
CA THR A 771 17.03 -51.83 -26.77
C THR A 771 16.93 -51.27 -28.20
N ASN A 772 17.08 -49.94 -28.38
CA ASN A 772 16.76 -49.19 -29.61
C ASN A 772 15.27 -49.19 -29.98
N ARG A 773 14.37 -49.39 -28.99
CA ARG A 773 12.93 -49.15 -29.16
C ARG A 773 12.63 -47.67 -28.93
N THR A 774 12.02 -47.04 -29.93
CA THR A 774 11.45 -45.69 -29.85
C THR A 774 9.94 -45.80 -30.00
N GLU A 775 9.18 -45.18 -29.11
CA GLU A 775 7.71 -45.32 -29.08
C GLU A 775 7.02 -44.00 -28.72
N LEU A 776 6.00 -43.65 -29.51
CA LEU A 776 5.23 -42.42 -29.40
C LEU A 776 4.06 -42.62 -28.44
N VAL A 777 3.95 -41.76 -27.43
CA VAL A 777 2.99 -41.95 -26.31
C VAL A 777 1.96 -40.80 -26.28
N SER A 778 1.69 -40.21 -27.45
CA SER A 778 0.69 -39.17 -27.70
C SER A 778 -0.56 -39.73 -28.39
N ASN A 779 -1.51 -38.86 -28.74
CA ASN A 779 -2.87 -39.21 -29.15
C ASN A 779 -3.02 -39.69 -30.61
N GLY A 780 -2.16 -40.62 -31.05
CA GLY A 780 -2.14 -41.19 -32.41
C GLY A 780 -0.88 -40.88 -33.22
N ASP A 781 -0.96 -41.04 -34.55
CA ASP A 781 0.11 -40.68 -35.51
C ASP A 781 0.56 -39.22 -35.32
N ASP A 782 1.87 -38.96 -35.44
CA ASP A 782 2.53 -37.65 -35.25
C ASP A 782 1.77 -36.51 -35.98
N PRO A 783 0.92 -35.73 -35.27
CA PRO A 783 -0.12 -34.94 -35.94
C PRO A 783 0.31 -33.49 -36.20
N PHE A 784 1.55 -33.13 -35.85
CA PHE A 784 2.09 -31.79 -35.97
C PHE A 784 3.46 -31.81 -36.67
N ASP A 785 3.61 -31.03 -37.74
CA ASP A 785 4.89 -30.85 -38.44
C ASP A 785 5.85 -29.95 -37.62
N LEU A 786 6.27 -30.47 -36.47
CA LEU A 786 7.01 -29.76 -35.43
C LEU A 786 8.28 -30.54 -34.99
N PRO A 787 9.38 -29.83 -34.68
CA PRO A 787 10.67 -30.45 -34.42
C PRO A 787 10.72 -31.17 -33.06
N TRP A 788 11.17 -32.43 -33.09
CA TRP A 788 11.44 -33.23 -31.91
C TRP A 788 12.73 -32.76 -31.20
N THR A 789 12.65 -32.53 -29.89
CA THR A 789 13.77 -32.08 -29.03
C THR A 789 14.18 -33.19 -28.06
N LYS A 790 15.43 -33.67 -28.16
CA LYS A 790 15.96 -34.79 -27.35
C LYS A 790 16.52 -34.35 -25.98
N VAL A 791 16.18 -35.11 -24.94
CA VAL A 791 16.78 -35.04 -23.60
C VAL A 791 17.50 -36.35 -23.30
N THR A 792 18.71 -36.24 -22.72
CA THR A 792 19.56 -37.36 -22.32
C THR A 792 20.19 -36.99 -20.96
N PRO A 793 20.24 -37.90 -19.96
CA PRO A 793 20.87 -37.62 -18.68
C PRO A 793 22.39 -37.43 -18.80
N ARG A 794 23.00 -36.65 -17.89
CA ARG A 794 24.46 -36.53 -17.77
C ARG A 794 25.08 -37.53 -16.78
N GLY A 795 24.29 -37.98 -15.79
CA GLY A 795 24.69 -39.04 -14.87
C GLY A 795 24.61 -40.41 -15.51
N LYS A 796 25.36 -41.38 -14.97
CA LYS A 796 25.42 -42.76 -15.48
C LYS A 796 24.14 -43.55 -15.23
N LYS A 797 23.42 -43.24 -14.15
CA LYS A 797 22.24 -43.96 -13.68
C LYS A 797 21.09 -42.99 -13.51
N ILE A 798 19.98 -43.23 -14.22
CA ILE A 798 18.70 -42.55 -13.96
C ILE A 798 18.15 -43.09 -12.63
N ILE A 799 17.73 -42.18 -11.77
CA ILE A 799 17.09 -42.50 -10.48
C ILE A 799 15.68 -41.92 -10.38
N GLY A 800 15.26 -41.11 -11.35
CA GLY A 800 13.95 -40.47 -11.36
C GLY A 800 13.71 -39.57 -12.56
N MET A 801 12.58 -38.85 -12.54
CA MET A 801 12.22 -37.80 -13.50
C MET A 801 11.63 -36.59 -12.76
N PHE A 802 11.67 -35.42 -13.40
CA PHE A 802 11.10 -34.19 -12.86
C PHE A 802 10.31 -33.41 -13.92
N SER A 803 9.38 -32.57 -13.47
CA SER A 803 8.59 -31.69 -14.33
C SER A 803 8.35 -30.31 -13.72
N GLN A 804 8.14 -29.30 -14.57
CA GLN A 804 7.76 -27.93 -14.21
C GLN A 804 6.57 -27.49 -15.09
N GLY A 805 5.56 -26.87 -14.48
CA GLY A 805 4.40 -26.32 -15.19
C GLY A 805 4.73 -25.06 -16.01
N ALA A 806 3.72 -24.46 -16.63
CA ALA A 806 3.81 -23.16 -17.28
C ALA A 806 3.20 -22.04 -16.40
N GLU A 807 3.80 -20.85 -16.44
CA GLU A 807 3.28 -19.62 -15.85
C GLU A 807 2.81 -18.73 -17.02
N ASN A 808 1.67 -19.11 -17.61
CA ASN A 808 1.06 -18.50 -18.79
C ASN A 808 -0.48 -18.60 -18.73
N GLU A 809 -1.17 -18.06 -19.72
CA GLU A 809 -2.65 -18.02 -19.84
C GLU A 809 -3.35 -19.40 -19.76
N TRP A 810 -2.60 -20.52 -19.81
CA TRP A 810 -3.08 -21.90 -19.81
C TRP A 810 -2.87 -22.60 -18.46
N GLY A 811 -2.23 -21.93 -17.50
CA GLY A 811 -2.05 -22.37 -16.11
C GLY A 811 -1.14 -23.58 -15.91
N ALA A 812 -0.98 -23.99 -14.65
CA ALA A 812 -0.03 -25.02 -14.24
C ALA A 812 -0.41 -26.48 -14.61
N LYS A 813 -1.52 -26.72 -15.31
CA LYS A 813 -2.04 -28.07 -15.63
C LYS A 813 -1.30 -28.81 -16.75
N THR A 814 -0.30 -28.19 -17.37
CA THR A 814 0.47 -28.78 -18.48
C THR A 814 1.97 -28.65 -18.27
N PHE A 815 2.75 -29.60 -18.82
CA PHE A 815 4.20 -29.57 -18.67
C PHE A 815 4.84 -28.54 -19.62
N SER A 816 5.69 -27.67 -19.06
CA SER A 816 6.56 -26.77 -19.84
C SER A 816 8.04 -27.21 -19.80
N ASN A 817 8.46 -27.86 -18.73
CA ASN A 817 9.78 -28.51 -18.62
C ASN A 817 9.60 -29.95 -18.13
N LEU A 818 10.41 -30.85 -18.66
CA LEU A 818 10.46 -32.26 -18.30
C LEU A 818 11.95 -32.68 -18.36
N GLY A 819 12.36 -33.60 -17.49
CA GLY A 819 13.74 -34.07 -17.48
C GLY A 819 13.98 -35.30 -16.59
N PHE A 820 15.21 -35.81 -16.67
CA PHE A 820 15.69 -36.89 -15.82
C PHE A 820 16.35 -36.37 -14.55
N ILE A 821 16.27 -37.19 -13.51
CA ILE A 821 17.09 -37.11 -12.30
C ILE A 821 18.11 -38.24 -12.37
N SER A 822 19.40 -37.94 -12.29
CA SER A 822 20.48 -38.93 -12.46
C SER A 822 21.67 -38.73 -11.51
N THR A 823 22.46 -39.79 -11.29
CA THR A 823 23.66 -39.78 -10.45
C THR A 823 24.89 -40.37 -11.17
N ASN A 824 26.08 -40.06 -10.67
CA ASN A 824 27.37 -40.62 -11.12
C ASN A 824 27.80 -41.89 -10.39
N GLU A 825 27.20 -42.14 -9.22
CA GLU A 825 27.55 -43.24 -8.33
C GLU A 825 26.69 -44.49 -8.60
N GLU A 826 27.34 -45.65 -8.53
CA GLU A 826 26.66 -46.84 -8.03
C GLU A 826 26.67 -46.69 -6.51
N GLN A 827 25.53 -46.33 -5.92
CA GLN A 827 25.35 -46.41 -4.47
C GLN A 827 25.22 -47.89 -4.11
N ASP A 828 26.23 -48.41 -3.40
CA ASP A 828 26.37 -49.80 -2.90
C ASP A 828 25.38 -50.13 -1.77
#